data_AF-Q8LP67-F1
#
_entry.id   AF-Q8LP67-F1
#
_cell.length_a   1.000
_cell.length_b   1.000
_cell.length_c   1.000
_cell.angle_alpha   90.00
_cell.angle_beta   90.00
_cell.angle_gamma   90.00
#
_symmetry.space_group_name_H-M   'P 1'
#
loop_
_entity.id
_entity.type
_entity.pdbx_description
1 polymer ?
#
loop_
_entity_poly.entity_id
_entity_poly.type
_entity_poly.pdbx_seq_one_letter_code
_entity_poly.pdbx_strand_id
1 'polypeptide(L)'
;MADFAMPEYLWLVVVGSMAAFAFGWGTGSNDVANAFGTSVGAKTLTLKQAVIIAIIFEFVGALVLGRVSTSTIAGGIANINVFLAEPEVYSYGMIIALTVGFVWQALASYWELNVSATHSIIGAIIGFSFVFGGANAVNWATPDSASFPPYKGVVPIVLAWFVSPVLTGLCSCILFLIVRTLVLRRENSYVLSFWVLPVMVMITTWINIYFVFTKGAKKTLSSSDDWTDAKAAWIAACCAAGLAFLTIVLVLPLLKWKADKKFRMDEEKAAGGADEEAAKAKAKAEDEAASETNSKFLKAMTSLKRAAMHGLEVDVHEVVEEDPIVAAIHKNAEVFDPKAEYAFSYLQVFSAICVIFAHGAGEVGYMAGPLATIWFTVKDGTLYSKVQAPIWIIIISALGLVIGLATYGYNVTRAVGTRMAKLSPTRGFAAELSTAIVIMVAAQYGLPTSSSQCITGGIVGLGMIEGKTGVNWMFLLRTFASWVATVVVVALTTAAIFAMGVFAPSISCNKQLYLYERYTIEQGQSIAKDVLSTLNAYKTFAYQNTTLPNLNQTKWQAMNKSINAYISNGTKFLTYKSYGSLNPQTTNSYLSAAITLMASTSITTLGQAQTYPTAKVCNDNSTLPMTFNQACKAPQPMKAIGSTYGFNITTV
;
A
#
# COMPACT_ATOMS: atom_id res chain seq x y z
N MET A 1 -14.43 -26.50 1.74
CA MET A 1 -13.32 -25.63 1.31
C MET A 1 -13.96 -24.50 0.54
N ALA A 2 -13.60 -23.23 0.80
CA ALA A 2 -14.22 -22.12 0.07
C ALA A 2 -13.86 -22.24 -1.41
N ASP A 3 -14.85 -22.17 -2.30
CA ASP A 3 -14.62 -22.09 -3.74
C ASP A 3 -13.98 -20.72 -4.02
N PHE A 4 -12.69 -20.72 -4.34
CA PHE A 4 -12.00 -19.53 -4.84
C PHE A 4 -12.41 -19.33 -6.30
N ALA A 5 -12.77 -18.10 -6.68
CA ALA A 5 -13.05 -17.78 -8.07
C ALA A 5 -11.82 -17.95 -8.97
N MET A 6 -10.62 -17.74 -8.41
CA MET A 6 -9.34 -17.82 -9.12
C MET A 6 -8.34 -18.75 -8.41
N PRO A 7 -8.58 -20.08 -8.36
CA PRO A 7 -7.76 -21.02 -7.59
C PRO A 7 -6.29 -21.09 -8.07
N GLU A 8 -6.03 -20.85 -9.35
CA GLU A 8 -4.70 -20.77 -9.95
C GLU A 8 -3.84 -19.63 -9.37
N TYR A 9 -4.47 -18.59 -8.82
CA TYR A 9 -3.82 -17.43 -8.22
C TYR A 9 -3.76 -17.50 -6.68
N LEU A 10 -4.05 -18.65 -6.07
CA LEU A 10 -3.97 -18.84 -4.61
C LEU A 10 -2.57 -18.52 -4.05
N TRP A 11 -1.52 -18.72 -4.84
CA TRP A 11 -0.15 -18.37 -4.46
C TRP A 11 0.02 -16.86 -4.18
N LEU A 12 -0.77 -15.99 -4.82
CA LEU A 12 -0.76 -14.55 -4.54
C LEU A 12 -1.15 -14.27 -3.08
N VAL A 13 -2.11 -15.01 -2.53
CA VAL A 13 -2.53 -14.86 -1.13
C VAL A 13 -1.41 -15.30 -0.18
N VAL A 14 -0.74 -16.42 -0.48
CA VAL A 14 0.34 -16.96 0.36
C VAL A 14 1.55 -16.02 0.35
N VAL A 15 2.04 -15.66 -0.84
CA VAL A 15 3.18 -14.76 -0.99
C VAL A 15 2.82 -13.34 -0.51
N GLY A 16 1.61 -12.87 -0.79
CA GLY A 16 1.09 -11.62 -0.27
C GLY A 16 1.02 -11.58 1.25
N SER A 17 0.68 -12.70 1.90
CA SER A 17 0.68 -12.80 3.37
C SER A 17 2.09 -12.67 3.94
N MET A 18 3.07 -13.31 3.29
CA MET A 18 4.48 -13.17 3.65
C MET A 18 4.99 -11.75 3.43
N ALA A 19 4.64 -11.13 2.30
CA ALA A 19 5.03 -9.76 1.98
C ALA A 19 4.40 -8.74 2.92
N ALA A 20 3.14 -8.94 3.31
CA ALA A 20 2.44 -8.09 4.28
C ALA A 20 3.05 -8.20 5.68
N PHE A 21 3.38 -9.41 6.11
CA PHE A 21 4.13 -9.63 7.35
C PHE A 21 5.49 -8.93 7.30
N ALA A 22 6.23 -9.08 6.20
CA ALA A 22 7.54 -8.46 6.02
C ALA A 22 7.44 -6.92 6.02
N PHE A 23 6.49 -6.33 5.29
CA PHE A 23 6.27 -4.89 5.32
C PHE A 23 5.88 -4.42 6.72
N GLY A 24 5.06 -5.20 7.44
CA GLY A 24 4.73 -4.92 8.84
C GLY A 24 5.96 -4.94 9.73
N TRP A 25 6.86 -5.90 9.55
CA TRP A 25 8.15 -5.92 10.23
C TRP A 25 9.00 -4.68 9.90
N GLY A 26 9.06 -4.29 8.62
CA GLY A 26 9.76 -3.08 8.19
C GLY A 26 9.21 -1.83 8.87
N THR A 27 7.89 -1.67 8.85
CA THR A 27 7.16 -0.56 9.49
C THR A 27 7.41 -0.55 10.99
N GLY A 28 7.30 -1.70 11.67
CA GLY A 28 7.55 -1.81 13.10
C GLY A 28 8.99 -1.47 13.50
N SER A 29 9.96 -1.85 12.66
CA SER A 29 11.37 -1.53 12.89
C SER A 29 11.71 -0.04 12.71
N ASN A 30 10.92 0.68 11.91
CA ASN A 30 11.20 2.08 11.58
C ASN A 30 10.32 3.04 12.40
N ASP A 31 9.01 2.83 12.36
CA ASP A 31 8.02 3.83 12.75
C ASP A 31 7.68 3.79 14.26
N VAL A 32 8.04 2.73 15.00
CA VAL A 32 7.78 2.70 16.44
C VAL A 32 8.60 3.73 17.23
N ALA A 33 9.73 4.17 16.67
CA ALA A 33 10.47 5.32 17.18
C ALA A 33 9.58 6.58 17.27
N ASN A 34 8.49 6.66 16.49
CA ASN A 34 7.59 7.80 16.51
C ASN A 34 6.73 7.87 17.79
N ALA A 35 6.47 6.75 18.43
CA ALA A 35 5.73 6.69 19.69
C ALA A 35 6.65 6.62 20.91
N PHE A 36 7.75 5.85 20.83
CA PHE A 36 8.62 5.62 21.99
C PHE A 36 9.99 6.28 21.90
N GLY A 37 10.39 6.81 20.75
CA GLY A 37 11.68 7.50 20.57
C GLY A 37 11.84 8.65 21.56
N THR A 38 10.79 9.43 21.80
CA THR A 38 10.88 10.53 22.76
C THR A 38 10.93 10.08 24.22
N SER A 39 10.18 9.02 24.56
CA SER A 39 10.16 8.45 25.92
C SER A 39 11.47 7.74 26.27
N VAL A 40 12.00 6.95 25.33
CA VAL A 40 13.30 6.31 25.47
C VAL A 40 14.40 7.38 25.49
N GLY A 41 14.38 8.35 24.56
CA GLY A 41 15.34 9.45 24.52
C GLY A 41 15.35 10.34 25.78
N ALA A 42 14.19 10.51 26.43
CA ALA A 42 14.07 11.23 27.71
C ALA A 42 14.48 10.41 28.94
N LYS A 43 14.88 9.13 28.78
CA LYS A 43 15.15 8.18 29.86
C LYS A 43 13.94 7.91 30.77
N THR A 44 12.72 8.10 30.27
CA THR A 44 11.49 7.79 31.04
C THR A 44 11.12 6.32 30.95
N LEU A 45 11.40 5.69 29.81
CA LEU A 45 11.26 4.25 29.59
C LEU A 45 12.58 3.66 29.10
N THR A 46 12.86 2.43 29.53
CA THR A 46 13.85 1.62 28.83
C THR A 46 13.27 1.08 27.54
N LEU A 47 14.13 0.74 26.58
CA LEU A 47 13.69 0.18 25.31
C LEU A 47 12.88 -1.10 25.50
N LYS A 48 13.29 -1.98 26.42
CA LYS A 48 12.53 -3.18 26.80
C LYS A 48 11.12 -2.86 27.31
N GLN A 49 10.96 -1.84 28.14
CA GLN A 49 9.64 -1.42 28.63
C GLN A 49 8.78 -0.87 27.49
N ALA A 50 9.36 -0.02 26.64
CA ALA A 50 8.70 0.52 25.46
C ALA A 50 8.17 -0.60 24.55
N VAL A 51 9.00 -1.62 24.26
CA VAL A 51 8.56 -2.76 23.44
C VAL A 51 7.41 -3.51 24.09
N ILE A 52 7.47 -3.85 25.39
CA ILE A 52 6.37 -4.56 26.08
C ILE A 52 5.05 -3.78 25.98
N ILE A 53 5.10 -2.46 26.19
CA ILE A 53 3.93 -1.60 26.06
C ILE A 53 3.41 -1.62 24.62
N ALA A 54 4.29 -1.52 23.63
CA ALA A 54 3.92 -1.57 22.22
C ALA A 54 3.26 -2.91 21.85
N ILE A 55 3.81 -4.05 22.27
CA ILE A 55 3.22 -5.38 22.02
C ILE A 55 1.74 -5.41 22.40
N ILE A 56 1.39 -4.81 23.54
CA ILE A 56 0.03 -4.79 24.04
C ILE A 56 -0.80 -3.75 23.29
N PHE A 57 -0.40 -2.49 23.32
CA PHE A 57 -1.25 -1.38 22.86
C PHE A 57 -1.28 -1.23 21.34
N GLU A 58 -0.18 -1.52 20.64
CA GLU A 58 -0.13 -1.51 19.18
C GLU A 58 -0.99 -2.64 18.60
N PHE A 59 -0.88 -3.85 19.17
CA PHE A 59 -1.68 -4.99 18.75
C PHE A 59 -3.17 -4.79 19.04
N VAL A 60 -3.53 -4.27 20.22
CA VAL A 60 -4.92 -3.95 20.56
C VAL A 60 -5.45 -2.83 19.65
N GLY A 61 -4.67 -1.78 19.39
CA GLY A 61 -5.04 -0.71 18.45
C GLY A 61 -5.32 -1.25 17.05
N ALA A 62 -4.44 -2.12 16.55
CA ALA A 62 -4.59 -2.77 15.25
C ALA A 62 -5.85 -3.65 15.18
N LEU A 63 -6.13 -4.47 16.20
CA LEU A 63 -7.30 -5.34 16.21
C LEU A 63 -8.63 -4.59 16.32
N VAL A 64 -8.68 -3.59 17.20
CA VAL A 64 -9.93 -2.87 17.50
C VAL A 64 -10.28 -1.92 16.34
N LEU A 65 -9.29 -1.24 15.76
CA LEU A 65 -9.51 -0.11 14.86
C LEU A 65 -8.85 -0.22 13.48
N GLY A 66 -7.96 -1.20 13.27
CA GLY A 66 -7.22 -1.39 12.01
C GLY A 66 -8.08 -1.64 10.78
N ARG A 67 -9.34 -2.08 10.97
CA ARG A 67 -10.28 -2.31 9.85
C ARG A 67 -10.63 -1.03 9.08
N VAL A 68 -10.53 0.14 9.70
CA VAL A 68 -10.97 1.41 9.07
C VAL A 68 -9.90 1.97 8.13
N SER A 69 -8.62 1.84 8.47
CA SER A 69 -7.49 2.39 7.70
C SER A 69 -7.24 1.65 6.37
N THR A 70 -7.64 0.37 6.27
CA THR A 70 -7.42 -0.47 5.08
C THR A 70 -8.04 0.07 3.78
N SER A 71 -9.19 0.73 3.85
CA SER A 71 -9.93 1.18 2.66
C SER A 71 -9.31 2.39 1.94
N THR A 72 -8.49 3.19 2.62
CA THR A 72 -7.92 4.42 2.04
C THR A 72 -6.79 4.14 1.06
N ILE A 73 -5.99 3.10 1.32
CA ILE A 73 -4.80 2.76 0.52
C ILE A 73 -5.15 1.91 -0.70
N ALA A 74 -6.12 1.00 -0.56
CA ALA A 74 -6.47 0.06 -1.61
C ALA A 74 -7.08 0.73 -2.86
N GLY A 75 -7.77 1.88 -2.73
CA GLY A 75 -8.46 2.53 -3.85
C GLY A 75 -8.26 4.04 -3.99
N GLY A 76 -7.52 4.69 -3.08
CA GLY A 76 -7.33 6.15 -3.11
C GLY A 76 -6.23 6.63 -4.06
N ILE A 77 -5.33 5.75 -4.48
CA ILE A 77 -4.07 6.11 -5.16
C ILE A 77 -4.08 5.63 -6.62
N ALA A 78 -4.36 4.33 -6.83
CA ALA A 78 -4.49 3.75 -8.15
C ALA A 78 -5.94 3.83 -8.64
N ASN A 79 -6.11 4.06 -9.95
CA ASN A 79 -7.40 3.97 -10.60
C ASN A 79 -7.73 2.50 -10.89
N ILE A 80 -8.51 1.89 -10.00
CA ILE A 80 -8.91 0.47 -10.08
C ILE A 80 -9.60 0.14 -11.41
N ASN A 81 -10.28 1.10 -12.04
CA ASN A 81 -11.00 0.87 -13.30
C ASN A 81 -10.07 0.40 -14.44
N VAL A 82 -8.80 0.79 -14.41
CA VAL A 82 -7.80 0.37 -15.40
C VAL A 82 -7.44 -1.12 -15.24
N PHE A 83 -7.61 -1.67 -14.04
CA PHE A 83 -7.24 -3.04 -13.70
C PHE A 83 -8.44 -4.00 -13.68
N LEU A 84 -9.66 -3.54 -13.99
CA LEU A 84 -10.87 -4.38 -13.91
C LEU A 84 -10.85 -5.56 -14.88
N ALA A 85 -10.15 -5.43 -16.01
CA ALA A 85 -10.01 -6.50 -16.99
C ALA A 85 -9.04 -7.61 -16.52
N GLU A 86 -8.07 -7.26 -15.68
CA GLU A 86 -6.97 -8.14 -15.24
C GLU A 86 -6.71 -7.91 -13.74
N PRO A 87 -7.65 -8.28 -12.86
CA PRO A 87 -7.57 -7.97 -11.44
C PRO A 87 -6.37 -8.64 -10.73
N GLU A 88 -5.91 -9.79 -11.22
CA GLU A 88 -4.71 -10.49 -10.78
C GLU A 88 -3.44 -9.65 -10.93
N VAL A 89 -3.38 -8.79 -11.94
CA VAL A 89 -2.22 -7.92 -12.20
C VAL A 89 -2.12 -6.84 -11.12
N TYR A 90 -3.26 -6.30 -10.68
CA TYR A 90 -3.30 -5.37 -9.55
C TYR A 90 -2.83 -6.04 -8.25
N SER A 91 -3.27 -7.28 -8.02
CA SER A 91 -2.85 -8.08 -6.86
C SER A 91 -1.34 -8.36 -6.88
N TYR A 92 -0.78 -8.67 -8.05
CA TYR A 92 0.66 -8.83 -8.22
C TYR A 92 1.43 -7.53 -7.93
N GLY A 93 0.93 -6.38 -8.40
CA GLY A 93 1.47 -5.06 -8.07
C GLY A 93 1.50 -4.77 -6.57
N MET A 94 0.43 -5.14 -5.86
CA MET A 94 0.34 -5.01 -4.40
C MET A 94 1.37 -5.87 -3.66
N ILE A 95 1.66 -7.09 -4.12
CA ILE A 95 2.72 -7.93 -3.53
C ILE A 95 4.08 -7.24 -3.68
N ILE A 96 4.40 -6.78 -4.90
CA ILE A 96 5.68 -6.10 -5.15
C ILE A 96 5.78 -4.83 -4.31
N ALA A 97 4.68 -4.07 -4.18
CA ALA A 97 4.65 -2.87 -3.37
C ALA A 97 4.99 -3.15 -1.89
N LEU A 98 4.41 -4.21 -1.32
CA LEU A 98 4.73 -4.66 0.03
C LEU A 98 6.19 -5.14 0.14
N THR A 99 6.68 -5.94 -0.81
CA THR A 99 8.05 -6.47 -0.76
C THR A 99 9.11 -5.37 -0.89
N VAL A 100 8.96 -4.48 -1.86
CA VAL A 100 9.91 -3.36 -2.06
C VAL A 100 9.85 -2.40 -0.88
N GLY A 101 8.65 -2.07 -0.41
CA GLY A 101 8.47 -1.23 0.77
C GLY A 101 9.11 -1.82 2.03
N PHE A 102 9.04 -3.14 2.22
CA PHE A 102 9.77 -3.84 3.29
C PHE A 102 11.28 -3.63 3.17
N VAL A 103 11.86 -3.96 2.00
CA VAL A 103 13.32 -3.90 1.79
C VAL A 103 13.83 -2.48 2.03
N TRP A 104 13.14 -1.48 1.50
CA TRP A 104 13.53 -0.08 1.69
C TRP A 104 13.47 0.34 3.15
N GLN A 105 12.38 0.03 3.87
CA GLN A 105 12.24 0.37 5.28
C GLN A 105 13.29 -0.35 6.14
N ALA A 106 13.59 -1.61 5.87
CA ALA A 106 14.64 -2.36 6.57
C ALA A 106 16.03 -1.71 6.38
N LEU A 107 16.36 -1.30 5.14
CA LEU A 107 17.61 -0.60 4.83
C LEU A 107 17.66 0.80 5.48
N ALA A 108 16.54 1.53 5.47
CA ALA A 108 16.44 2.83 6.13
C ALA A 108 16.63 2.70 7.65
N SER A 109 16.03 1.69 8.28
CA SER A 109 16.23 1.36 9.69
C SER A 109 17.69 1.01 9.99
N TYR A 110 18.39 0.34 9.07
CA TYR A 110 19.82 0.03 9.21
C TYR A 110 20.67 1.31 9.19
N TRP A 111 20.34 2.29 8.34
CA TRP A 111 21.00 3.59 8.31
C TRP A 111 20.51 4.57 9.38
N GLU A 112 19.68 4.12 10.32
CA GLU A 112 19.07 4.93 11.37
C GLU A 112 18.27 6.13 10.83
N LEU A 113 17.68 5.97 9.64
CA LEU A 113 16.86 6.97 8.99
C LEU A 113 15.39 6.69 9.34
N ASN A 114 14.75 7.65 10.01
CA ASN A 114 13.31 7.63 10.24
C ASN A 114 12.58 7.99 8.94
N VAL A 115 12.24 6.98 8.14
CA VAL A 115 11.47 7.12 6.90
C VAL A 115 9.99 6.90 7.19
N SER A 116 9.15 6.94 6.16
CA SER A 116 7.71 6.77 6.34
C SER A 116 7.20 5.54 5.60
N ALA A 117 6.50 4.67 6.32
CA ALA A 117 5.77 3.56 5.72
C ALA A 117 4.71 4.04 4.71
N THR A 118 4.01 5.14 5.02
CA THR A 118 3.04 5.78 4.11
C THR A 118 3.69 6.18 2.78
N HIS A 119 4.85 6.84 2.80
CA HIS A 119 5.54 7.22 1.57
C HIS A 119 5.97 6.01 0.76
N SER A 120 6.41 4.95 1.44
CA SER A 120 6.86 3.71 0.82
C SER A 120 5.71 3.03 0.07
N ILE A 121 4.57 2.79 0.74
CA ILE A 121 3.45 2.09 0.09
C ILE A 121 2.78 2.95 -0.99
N ILE A 122 2.62 4.26 -0.78
CA ILE A 122 2.04 5.17 -1.78
C ILE A 122 2.96 5.30 -2.99
N GLY A 123 4.27 5.49 -2.78
CA GLY A 123 5.26 5.53 -3.85
C GLY A 123 5.27 4.23 -4.67
N ALA A 124 5.21 3.08 -4.01
CA ALA A 124 5.13 1.78 -4.68
C ALA A 124 3.86 1.63 -5.54
N ILE A 125 2.70 2.02 -5.01
CA ILE A 125 1.43 1.96 -5.74
C ILE A 125 1.46 2.86 -6.97
N ILE A 126 2.00 4.08 -6.84
CA ILE A 126 2.22 4.98 -7.99
C ILE A 126 3.13 4.29 -9.02
N GLY A 127 4.23 3.67 -8.57
CA GLY A 127 5.20 2.98 -9.41
C GLY A 127 4.59 1.92 -10.32
N PHE A 128 3.93 0.89 -9.76
CA PHE A 128 3.35 -0.16 -10.60
C PHE A 128 2.14 0.33 -11.41
N SER A 129 1.35 1.26 -10.85
CA SER A 129 0.18 1.79 -11.56
C SER A 129 0.58 2.55 -12.82
N PHE A 130 1.62 3.38 -12.69
CA PHE A 130 2.17 4.12 -13.82
C PHE A 130 2.72 3.20 -14.92
N VAL A 131 3.34 2.08 -14.54
CA VAL A 131 3.85 1.08 -15.50
C VAL A 131 2.73 0.37 -16.26
N PHE A 132 1.64 0.01 -15.58
CA PHE A 132 0.54 -0.73 -16.22
C PHE A 132 -0.31 0.15 -17.14
N GLY A 133 -0.79 1.29 -16.64
CA GLY A 133 -1.78 2.12 -17.35
C GLY A 133 -1.37 3.58 -17.57
N GLY A 134 -0.09 3.90 -17.40
CA GLY A 134 0.44 5.26 -17.58
C GLY A 134 -0.10 6.25 -16.55
N ALA A 135 -0.08 7.54 -16.91
CA ALA A 135 -0.53 8.61 -16.01
C ALA A 135 -2.00 8.50 -15.58
N ASN A 136 -2.85 7.85 -16.39
CA ASN A 136 -4.29 7.70 -16.14
C ASN A 136 -4.63 6.60 -15.11
N ALA A 137 -3.67 5.72 -14.82
CA ALA A 137 -3.80 4.69 -13.78
C ALA A 137 -3.53 5.21 -12.38
N VAL A 138 -3.09 6.47 -12.23
CA VAL A 138 -2.86 7.13 -10.94
C VAL A 138 -3.88 8.25 -10.75
N ASN A 139 -4.55 8.26 -9.61
CA ASN A 139 -5.49 9.32 -9.22
C ASN A 139 -4.71 10.54 -8.72
N TRP A 140 -4.27 11.43 -9.63
CA TRP A 140 -3.44 12.59 -9.28
C TRP A 140 -4.20 13.66 -8.47
N ALA A 141 -5.27 14.21 -9.06
CA ALA A 141 -6.09 15.25 -8.46
C ALA A 141 -7.50 15.21 -9.07
N THR A 142 -8.47 14.71 -8.31
CA THR A 142 -9.87 14.68 -8.67
C THR A 142 -10.60 15.76 -7.87
N PRO A 143 -11.27 16.74 -8.52
CA PRO A 143 -12.04 17.76 -7.80
C PRO A 143 -13.14 17.14 -6.94
N ASP A 144 -13.24 17.60 -5.69
CA ASP A 144 -14.32 17.22 -4.79
C ASP A 144 -14.68 18.43 -3.90
N SER A 145 -15.81 19.07 -4.21
CA SER A 145 -16.28 20.26 -3.49
C SER A 145 -16.70 19.98 -2.04
N ALA A 146 -16.86 18.71 -1.66
CA ALA A 146 -17.23 18.32 -0.30
C ALA A 146 -16.02 17.98 0.59
N SER A 147 -14.80 17.93 0.04
CA SER A 147 -13.57 17.68 0.82
C SER A 147 -12.75 18.95 1.00
N PHE A 148 -11.93 18.99 2.05
CA PHE A 148 -10.88 19.99 2.21
C PHE A 148 -9.53 19.27 2.30
N PRO A 149 -8.53 19.59 1.46
CA PRO A 149 -8.60 20.46 0.27
C PRO A 149 -9.68 19.98 -0.73
N PRO A 150 -10.19 20.85 -1.64
CA PRO A 150 -11.26 20.53 -2.59
C PRO A 150 -10.81 19.61 -3.74
N TYR A 151 -9.86 18.74 -3.45
CA TYR A 151 -9.27 17.76 -4.35
C TYR A 151 -8.97 16.48 -3.57
N LYS A 152 -9.15 15.34 -4.22
CA LYS A 152 -8.72 14.00 -3.77
C LYS A 152 -7.62 13.47 -4.67
N GLY A 153 -6.82 12.53 -4.18
CA GLY A 153 -5.73 11.90 -4.94
C GLY A 153 -4.35 12.22 -4.40
N VAL A 154 -3.32 11.96 -5.19
CA VAL A 154 -1.91 12.04 -4.78
C VAL A 154 -1.47 13.47 -4.44
N VAL A 155 -1.92 14.49 -5.19
CA VAL A 155 -1.48 15.88 -4.97
C VAL A 155 -1.79 16.42 -3.57
N PRO A 156 -3.04 16.38 -3.06
CA PRO A 156 -3.34 16.84 -1.70
C PRO A 156 -2.62 16.02 -0.63
N ILE A 157 -2.32 14.74 -0.89
CA ILE A 157 -1.53 13.89 0.00
C ILE A 157 -0.09 14.42 0.11
N VAL A 158 0.56 14.68 -1.04
CA VAL A 158 1.92 15.23 -1.07
C VAL A 158 1.98 16.60 -0.37
N LEU A 159 0.98 17.47 -0.60
CA LEU A 159 0.90 18.75 0.11
C LEU A 159 0.81 18.56 1.63
N ALA A 160 0.01 17.60 2.10
CA ALA A 160 -0.10 17.29 3.51
C ALA A 160 1.24 16.85 4.12
N TRP A 161 2.08 16.11 3.38
CA TRP A 161 3.41 15.68 3.83
C TRP A 161 4.40 16.83 4.07
N PHE A 162 4.21 17.97 3.41
CA PHE A 162 5.00 19.19 3.68
C PHE A 162 4.40 20.05 4.79
N VAL A 163 3.08 20.13 4.85
CA VAL A 163 2.38 21.00 5.81
C VAL A 163 2.33 20.39 7.21
N SER A 164 2.11 19.08 7.34
CA SER A 164 1.91 18.42 8.63
C SER A 164 3.12 18.52 9.57
N PRO A 165 4.40 18.40 9.13
CA PRO A 165 5.55 18.49 10.03
C PRO A 165 5.73 19.91 10.55
N VAL A 166 5.50 20.91 9.69
CA VAL A 166 5.58 22.33 10.05
C VAL A 166 4.52 22.68 11.07
N LEU A 167 3.26 22.28 10.84
CA LEU A 167 2.18 22.47 11.81
C LEU A 167 2.46 21.76 13.13
N THR A 168 3.03 20.54 13.08
CA THR A 168 3.38 19.80 14.30
C THR A 168 4.47 20.50 15.08
N GLY A 169 5.51 21.00 14.41
CA GLY A 169 6.57 21.80 15.03
C GLY A 169 6.03 23.06 15.68
N LEU A 170 5.17 23.81 15.00
CA LEU A 170 4.52 25.01 15.55
C LEU A 170 3.65 24.68 16.77
N CYS A 171 2.84 23.64 16.69
CA CYS A 171 1.99 23.19 17.80
C CYS A 171 2.83 22.76 19.01
N SER A 172 3.91 22.01 18.77
CA SER A 172 4.83 21.57 19.83
C SER A 172 5.57 22.72 20.47
N CYS A 173 5.99 23.70 19.67
CA CYS A 173 6.57 24.93 20.18
C CYS A 173 5.61 25.67 21.11
N ILE A 174 4.37 25.89 20.68
CA ILE A 174 3.37 26.61 21.46
C ILE A 174 3.07 25.88 22.77
N LEU A 175 2.81 24.57 22.71
CA LEU A 175 2.54 23.75 23.89
C LEU A 175 3.71 23.79 24.88
N PHE A 176 4.93 23.59 24.38
CA PHE A 176 6.10 23.61 25.25
C PHE A 176 6.38 25.00 25.83
N LEU A 177 6.20 26.09 25.08
CA LEU A 177 6.36 27.44 25.61
C LEU A 177 5.36 27.76 26.72
N ILE A 178 4.11 27.30 26.58
CA ILE A 178 3.08 27.43 27.61
C ILE A 178 3.53 26.69 28.87
N VAL A 179 3.92 25.43 28.76
CA VAL A 179 4.35 24.62 29.93
C VAL A 179 5.65 25.16 30.53
N ARG A 180 6.63 25.54 29.70
CA ARG A 180 7.91 26.15 30.11
C ARG A 180 7.69 27.40 30.94
N THR A 181 6.81 28.29 30.48
CA THR A 181 6.60 29.61 31.11
C THR A 181 5.66 29.54 32.31
N LEU A 182 4.57 28.78 32.20
CA LEU A 182 3.57 28.72 33.25
C LEU A 182 3.93 27.73 34.37
N VAL A 183 4.67 26.66 34.06
CA VAL A 183 4.97 25.57 35.01
C VAL A 183 6.45 25.51 35.36
N LEU A 184 7.32 25.26 34.37
CA LEU A 184 8.70 24.83 34.64
C LEU A 184 9.62 25.94 35.15
N ARG A 185 9.42 27.19 34.71
CA ARG A 185 10.22 28.35 35.15
C ARG A 185 9.72 29.00 36.45
N ARG A 186 8.66 28.48 37.06
CA ARG A 186 8.15 28.98 38.34
C ARG A 186 8.94 28.37 39.50
N GLU A 187 9.10 29.13 40.60
CA GLU A 187 9.79 28.65 41.81
C GLU A 187 9.12 27.40 42.40
N ASN A 188 7.78 27.31 42.34
CA ASN A 188 6.99 26.17 42.80
C ASN A 188 6.68 25.15 41.68
N SER A 189 7.62 24.93 40.75
CA SER A 189 7.43 24.06 39.57
C SER A 189 7.03 22.63 39.94
N TYR A 190 7.59 22.07 41.02
CA TYR A 190 7.25 20.73 41.52
C TYR A 190 5.76 20.60 41.89
N VAL A 191 5.22 21.52 42.68
CA VAL A 191 3.81 21.45 43.11
C VAL A 191 2.89 21.69 41.91
N LEU A 192 3.25 22.63 41.04
CA LEU A 192 2.44 23.01 39.90
C LEU A 192 2.36 21.90 38.83
N SER A 193 3.42 21.11 38.65
CA SER A 193 3.41 19.99 37.71
C SER A 193 2.33 18.96 38.05
N PHE A 194 2.07 18.68 39.33
CA PHE A 194 0.96 17.81 39.75
C PHE A 194 -0.42 18.43 39.54
N TRP A 195 -0.57 19.74 39.67
CA TRP A 195 -1.86 20.40 39.42
C TRP A 195 -2.20 20.48 37.94
N VAL A 196 -1.20 20.59 37.07
CA VAL A 196 -1.36 20.61 35.61
C VAL A 196 -1.58 19.20 35.04
N LEU A 197 -1.09 18.16 35.71
CA LEU A 197 -1.16 16.78 35.25
C LEU A 197 -2.60 16.32 34.91
N PRO A 198 -3.64 16.47 35.76
CA PRO A 198 -5.00 16.08 35.41
C PRO A 198 -5.56 16.80 34.18
N VAL A 199 -5.25 18.09 34.02
CA VAL A 199 -5.69 18.89 32.87
C VAL A 199 -5.06 18.36 31.59
N MET A 200 -3.77 18.03 31.63
CA MET A 200 -3.07 17.48 30.46
C MET A 200 -3.53 16.05 30.14
N VAL A 201 -3.79 15.21 31.15
CA VAL A 201 -4.40 13.90 30.96
C VAL A 201 -5.78 14.05 30.34
N MET A 202 -6.59 15.01 30.79
CA MET A 202 -7.92 15.27 30.21
C MET A 202 -7.82 15.61 28.71
N ILE A 203 -6.97 16.57 28.35
CA ILE A 203 -6.79 17.00 26.95
C ILE A 203 -6.29 15.83 26.08
N THR A 204 -5.25 15.14 26.54
CA THR A 204 -4.65 13.99 25.84
C THR A 204 -5.68 12.88 25.64
N THR A 205 -6.44 12.55 26.68
CA THR A 205 -7.48 11.51 26.64
C THR A 205 -8.60 11.91 25.69
N TRP A 206 -9.03 13.17 25.74
CA TRP A 206 -10.09 13.67 24.87
C TRP A 206 -9.71 13.54 23.40
N ILE A 207 -8.53 14.00 23.01
CA ILE A 207 -8.03 13.92 21.63
C ILE A 207 -8.00 12.47 21.15
N ASN A 208 -7.41 11.57 21.94
CA ASN A 208 -7.26 10.18 21.54
C ASN A 208 -8.61 9.44 21.47
N ILE A 209 -9.48 9.59 22.47
CA ILE A 209 -10.81 8.95 22.47
C ILE A 209 -11.69 9.52 21.35
N TYR A 210 -11.61 10.83 21.10
CA TYR A 210 -12.33 11.45 20.00
C TYR A 210 -11.89 10.91 18.63
N PHE A 211 -10.58 10.74 18.42
CA PHE A 211 -10.05 10.09 17.23
C PHE A 211 -10.59 8.65 17.06
N VAL A 212 -10.60 7.87 18.15
CA VAL A 212 -11.13 6.51 18.15
C VAL A 212 -12.61 6.48 17.76
N PHE A 213 -13.44 7.37 18.31
CA PHE A 213 -14.89 7.37 18.03
C PHE A 213 -15.28 7.96 16.68
N THR A 214 -14.48 8.87 16.11
CA THR A 214 -14.77 9.50 14.81
C THR A 214 -14.24 8.69 13.63
N LYS A 215 -13.08 8.05 13.78
CA LYS A 215 -12.49 7.21 12.73
C LYS A 215 -12.66 5.74 13.02
N GLY A 216 -12.11 5.29 14.13
CA GLY A 216 -11.96 3.87 14.41
C GLY A 216 -13.29 3.12 14.59
N ALA A 217 -14.22 3.71 15.34
CA ALA A 217 -15.42 3.02 15.77
C ALA A 217 -16.69 3.47 15.04
N LYS A 218 -16.67 4.61 14.31
CA LYS A 218 -17.85 5.14 13.57
C LYS A 218 -18.51 4.10 12.66
N LYS A 219 -17.71 3.34 11.91
CA LYS A 219 -18.20 2.31 10.98
C LYS A 219 -18.61 0.99 11.67
N THR A 220 -18.23 0.81 12.93
CA THR A 220 -18.53 -0.38 13.75
C THR A 220 -19.70 -0.12 14.72
N LEU A 221 -19.88 1.13 15.17
CA LEU A 221 -20.84 1.53 16.20
C LEU A 221 -22.21 1.93 15.67
N SER A 222 -22.35 2.32 14.39
CA SER A 222 -23.68 2.43 13.80
C SER A 222 -23.70 2.06 12.31
N SER A 223 -24.70 1.24 11.97
CA SER A 223 -25.19 1.06 10.60
C SER A 223 -26.25 2.12 10.24
N SER A 224 -26.70 2.93 11.21
CA SER A 224 -27.64 4.06 11.05
C SER A 224 -26.93 5.42 11.17
N ASP A 225 -27.49 6.46 10.56
CA ASP A 225 -26.98 7.84 10.54
C ASP A 225 -26.96 8.57 11.92
N ASP A 226 -27.25 7.87 13.03
CA ASP A 226 -27.37 8.49 14.36
C ASP A 226 -26.03 8.86 15.02
N TRP A 227 -24.89 8.39 14.50
CA TRP A 227 -23.56 8.65 15.07
C TRP A 227 -22.91 9.90 14.48
N THR A 228 -23.14 11.05 15.13
CA THR A 228 -22.58 12.34 14.74
C THR A 228 -21.24 12.63 15.42
N ASP A 229 -20.41 13.45 14.77
CA ASP A 229 -19.10 13.85 15.32
C ASP A 229 -19.25 14.64 16.64
N ALA A 230 -20.36 15.36 16.81
CA ALA A 230 -20.70 16.03 18.06
C ALA A 230 -20.96 15.04 19.20
N LYS A 231 -21.69 13.94 18.95
CA LYS A 231 -21.89 12.87 19.95
C LYS A 231 -20.56 12.23 20.32
N ALA A 232 -19.71 11.93 19.34
CA ALA A 232 -18.37 11.39 19.58
C ALA A 232 -17.52 12.34 20.46
N ALA A 233 -17.54 13.66 20.18
CA ALA A 233 -16.83 14.66 20.96
C ALA A 233 -17.32 14.73 22.41
N TRP A 234 -18.64 14.64 22.63
CA TRP A 234 -19.23 14.68 23.96
C TRP A 234 -18.90 13.43 24.78
N ILE A 235 -19.02 12.24 24.20
CA ILE A 235 -18.65 10.99 24.88
C ILE A 235 -17.16 10.99 25.21
N ALA A 236 -16.31 11.44 24.28
CA ALA A 236 -14.88 11.60 24.53
C ALA A 236 -14.61 12.58 25.70
N ALA A 237 -15.37 13.67 25.80
CA ALA A 237 -15.25 14.65 26.89
C ALA A 237 -15.65 14.04 28.24
N CYS A 238 -16.73 13.28 28.30
CA CYS A 238 -17.15 12.56 29.50
C CYS A 238 -16.09 11.53 29.95
N CYS A 239 -15.55 10.73 29.03
CA CYS A 239 -14.49 9.77 29.32
C CYS A 239 -13.21 10.48 29.82
N ALA A 240 -12.82 11.58 29.17
CA ALA A 240 -11.67 12.38 29.55
C ALA A 240 -11.84 13.02 30.94
N ALA A 241 -13.02 13.57 31.24
CA ALA A 241 -13.33 14.12 32.56
C ALA A 241 -13.31 13.03 33.65
N GLY A 242 -13.86 11.85 33.36
CA GLY A 242 -13.81 10.70 34.27
C GLY A 242 -12.38 10.24 34.56
N LEU A 243 -11.54 10.14 33.53
CA LEU A 243 -10.12 9.77 33.72
C LEU A 243 -9.33 10.86 34.42
N ALA A 244 -9.60 12.14 34.17
CA ALA A 244 -9.01 13.26 34.88
C ALA A 244 -9.39 13.25 36.37
N PHE A 245 -10.65 12.95 36.69
CA PHE A 245 -11.10 12.77 38.07
C PHE A 245 -10.40 11.59 38.76
N LEU A 246 -10.31 10.43 38.09
CA LEU A 246 -9.54 9.29 38.60
C LEU A 246 -8.06 9.64 38.79
N THR A 247 -7.50 10.46 37.91
CA THR A 247 -6.14 10.96 38.03
C THR A 247 -5.98 11.80 39.31
N ILE A 248 -6.94 12.68 39.61
CA ILE A 248 -6.92 13.50 40.83
C ILE A 248 -7.03 12.63 42.09
N VAL A 249 -7.98 11.71 42.12
CA VAL A 249 -8.31 10.95 43.34
C VAL A 249 -7.31 9.82 43.62
N LEU A 250 -6.82 9.15 42.58
CA LEU A 250 -6.00 7.94 42.73
C LEU A 250 -4.55 8.17 42.29
N VAL A 251 -4.34 8.73 41.10
CA VAL A 251 -2.98 8.82 40.52
C VAL A 251 -2.14 9.88 41.23
N LEU A 252 -2.67 11.08 41.46
CA LEU A 252 -1.92 12.16 42.13
C LEU A 252 -1.41 11.80 43.52
N PRO A 253 -2.21 11.25 44.46
CA PRO A 253 -1.70 10.91 45.79
C PRO A 253 -0.65 9.78 45.72
N LEU A 254 -0.87 8.76 44.88
CA LEU A 254 0.10 7.70 44.67
C LEU A 254 1.40 8.20 44.04
N LEU A 255 1.28 9.14 43.09
CA LEU A 255 2.41 9.70 42.38
C LEU A 255 3.26 10.58 43.28
N LYS A 256 2.62 11.45 44.09
CA LYS A 256 3.32 12.25 45.11
C LYS A 256 4.05 11.36 46.10
N TRP A 257 3.36 10.32 46.62
CA TRP A 257 3.97 9.36 47.53
C TRP A 257 5.19 8.66 46.92
N LYS A 258 5.11 8.22 45.65
CA LYS A 258 6.24 7.60 44.94
C LYS A 258 7.37 8.58 44.66
N ALA A 259 7.05 9.81 44.26
CA ALA A 259 8.01 10.86 43.99
C ALA A 259 8.80 11.18 45.25
N ASP A 260 8.13 11.49 46.35
CA ASP A 260 8.76 11.84 47.62
C ASP A 260 9.61 10.68 48.17
N LYS A 261 9.13 9.44 48.05
CA LYS A 261 9.91 8.26 48.44
C LYS A 261 11.17 8.10 47.59
N LYS A 262 11.06 8.27 46.26
CA LYS A 262 12.21 8.13 45.35
C LYS A 262 13.26 9.20 45.62
N PHE A 263 12.86 10.47 45.71
CA PHE A 263 13.81 11.55 45.95
C PHE A 263 14.49 11.43 47.31
N ARG A 264 13.77 10.98 48.34
CA ARG A 264 14.39 10.68 49.65
C ARG A 264 15.42 9.56 49.56
N MET A 265 15.12 8.48 48.83
CA MET A 265 16.07 7.38 48.62
C MET A 265 17.29 7.79 47.78
N ASP A 266 17.10 8.66 46.78
CA ASP A 266 18.21 9.16 45.96
C ASP A 266 19.11 10.11 46.77
N GLU A 267 18.53 10.94 47.64
CA GLU A 267 19.27 11.77 48.62
C GLU A 267 20.03 10.88 49.63
N GLU A 268 19.42 9.81 50.15
CA GLU A 268 20.06 8.83 51.04
C GLU A 268 21.20 8.06 50.35
N LYS A 269 21.05 7.66 49.08
CA LYS A 269 22.10 6.99 48.29
C LYS A 269 23.25 7.93 47.93
N ALA A 270 22.95 9.19 47.61
CA ALA A 270 23.99 10.19 47.38
C ALA A 270 24.81 10.47 48.65
N ALA A 271 24.17 10.36 49.83
CA ALA A 271 24.84 10.48 51.12
C ALA A 271 25.61 9.21 51.54
N GLY A 272 25.18 8.02 51.13
CA GLY A 272 25.82 6.73 51.46
C GLY A 272 26.79 6.17 50.41
N GLY A 273 26.90 6.81 49.24
CA GLY A 273 27.62 6.29 48.07
C GLY A 273 29.15 6.15 48.21
N ALA A 274 29.76 6.71 49.25
CA ALA A 274 31.20 6.55 49.50
C ALA A 274 31.56 5.17 50.08
N ASP A 275 30.64 4.47 50.76
CA ASP A 275 30.91 3.19 51.43
C ASP A 275 30.37 1.96 50.65
N GLU A 276 29.42 2.17 49.73
CA GLU A 276 28.74 1.08 48.99
C GLU A 276 29.52 0.58 47.75
N GLU A 277 30.37 1.43 47.14
CA GLU A 277 31.24 1.06 46.01
C GLU A 277 32.34 0.07 46.42
N ALA A 278 32.86 0.19 47.65
CA ALA A 278 33.85 -0.73 48.21
C ALA A 278 33.26 -2.12 48.55
N ALA A 279 31.98 -2.19 48.91
CA ALA A 279 31.30 -3.44 49.26
C ALA A 279 30.88 -4.26 48.02
N LYS A 280 30.46 -3.58 46.93
CA LYS A 280 30.09 -4.24 45.66
C LYS A 280 31.30 -4.80 44.90
N ALA A 281 32.48 -4.21 45.05
CA ALA A 281 33.72 -4.77 44.52
C ALA A 281 34.09 -6.11 45.19
N LYS A 282 33.69 -6.31 46.45
CA LYS A 282 33.98 -7.52 47.24
C LYS A 282 32.98 -8.66 46.99
N ALA A 283 31.70 -8.33 46.81
CA ALA A 283 30.66 -9.33 46.52
C ALA A 283 30.75 -9.89 45.09
N LYS A 284 31.29 -9.12 44.14
CA LYS A 284 31.45 -9.55 42.74
C LYS A 284 32.56 -10.59 42.54
N ALA A 285 33.44 -10.78 43.54
CA ALA A 285 34.51 -11.79 43.50
C ALA A 285 34.05 -13.17 44.00
N GLU A 286 32.89 -13.29 44.67
CA GLU A 286 32.42 -14.55 45.27
C GLU A 286 31.34 -15.27 44.44
N ASP A 287 30.73 -14.60 43.45
CA ASP A 287 29.61 -15.15 42.66
C ASP A 287 30.02 -15.73 41.28
N GLU A 288 31.31 -15.68 40.92
CA GLU A 288 31.83 -16.24 39.65
C GLU A 288 32.19 -17.74 39.70
N ALA A 289 31.96 -18.42 40.83
CA ALA A 289 32.39 -19.82 41.03
C ALA A 289 31.26 -20.87 41.01
N ALA A 290 30.04 -20.55 40.55
CA ALA A 290 28.95 -21.53 40.54
C ALA A 290 28.00 -21.39 39.34
N SER A 291 28.33 -22.04 38.22
CA SER A 291 27.43 -22.96 37.49
C SER A 291 27.97 -23.24 36.08
N GLU A 292 28.58 -24.41 35.90
CA GLU A 292 28.94 -24.91 34.58
C GLU A 292 28.53 -26.38 34.47
N THR A 293 27.34 -26.66 33.90
CA THR A 293 26.89 -27.92 33.23
C THR A 293 25.44 -27.67 32.76
N ASN A 294 24.94 -27.86 31.52
CA ASN A 294 25.44 -28.42 30.27
C ASN A 294 24.64 -27.87 29.06
N SER A 295 25.09 -28.30 27.89
CA SER A 295 24.40 -28.40 26.58
C SER A 295 24.57 -27.23 25.61
N LYS A 296 25.30 -27.52 24.53
CA LYS A 296 25.40 -26.72 23.30
C LYS A 296 24.04 -26.29 22.74
N PHE A 297 22.95 -27.02 23.05
CA PHE A 297 21.58 -26.62 22.71
C PHE A 297 21.09 -25.43 23.54
N LEU A 298 21.37 -25.42 24.86
CA LEU A 298 21.10 -24.27 25.73
C LEU A 298 21.98 -23.08 25.36
N LYS A 299 23.25 -23.29 24.96
CA LYS A 299 24.12 -22.22 24.44
C LYS A 299 23.67 -21.67 23.08
N ALA A 300 23.18 -22.53 22.18
CA ALA A 300 22.62 -22.11 20.88
C ALA A 300 21.25 -21.42 21.04
N MET A 301 20.40 -21.92 21.95
CA MET A 301 19.11 -21.30 22.26
C MET A 301 19.28 -20.00 23.05
N THR A 302 20.26 -19.90 23.95
CA THR A 302 20.60 -18.64 24.63
C THR A 302 21.30 -17.67 23.70
N SER A 303 22.14 -18.10 22.75
CA SER A 303 22.72 -17.20 21.75
C SER A 303 21.68 -16.73 20.74
N LEU A 304 20.77 -17.59 20.29
CA LEU A 304 19.64 -17.23 19.44
C LEU A 304 18.67 -16.29 20.17
N LYS A 305 18.35 -16.57 21.44
CA LYS A 305 17.54 -15.70 22.29
C LYS A 305 18.24 -14.36 22.52
N ARG A 306 19.55 -14.35 22.76
CA ARG A 306 20.34 -13.12 22.94
C ARG A 306 20.43 -12.31 21.65
N ALA A 307 20.58 -12.95 20.50
CA ALA A 307 20.54 -12.29 19.20
C ALA A 307 19.14 -11.72 18.89
N ALA A 308 18.08 -12.47 19.16
CA ALA A 308 16.69 -12.02 18.98
C ALA A 308 16.28 -10.93 19.97
N MET A 309 16.82 -10.94 21.18
CA MET A 309 16.58 -9.93 22.23
C MET A 309 17.59 -8.80 22.24
N HIS A 310 18.61 -8.83 21.38
CA HIS A 310 19.66 -7.80 21.35
C HIS A 310 19.05 -6.40 21.24
N GLY A 311 18.07 -6.23 20.35
CA GLY A 311 17.36 -4.97 20.18
C GLY A 311 16.62 -4.45 21.42
N LEU A 312 16.44 -5.24 22.48
CA LEU A 312 15.80 -4.83 23.74
C LEU A 312 16.80 -4.32 24.78
N GLU A 313 18.07 -4.70 24.66
CA GLU A 313 19.13 -4.46 25.65
C GLU A 313 20.11 -3.36 25.23
N VAL A 314 20.00 -2.82 24.01
CA VAL A 314 20.83 -1.73 23.51
C VAL A 314 20.60 -0.44 24.31
N ASP A 315 21.68 0.17 24.77
CA ASP A 315 21.63 1.53 25.32
C ASP A 315 21.57 2.55 24.18
N VAL A 316 20.52 3.36 24.21
CA VAL A 316 20.24 4.38 23.20
C VAL A 316 21.06 5.66 23.44
N HIS A 317 21.54 5.88 24.66
CA HIS A 317 22.23 7.12 25.05
C HIS A 317 23.74 7.12 24.81
N GLU A 318 24.35 5.98 24.51
CA GLU A 318 25.78 5.85 24.22
C GLU A 318 26.25 6.88 23.17
N VAL A 319 25.46 7.10 22.12
CA VAL A 319 25.76 8.06 21.05
C VAL A 319 25.88 9.51 21.54
N VAL A 320 25.24 9.87 22.65
CA VAL A 320 25.36 11.23 23.22
C VAL A 320 26.78 11.46 23.74
N GLU A 321 27.48 10.41 24.15
CA GLU A 321 28.86 10.47 24.62
C GLU A 321 29.87 10.36 23.46
N GLU A 322 29.51 9.66 22.39
CA GLU A 322 30.37 9.45 21.21
C GLU A 322 30.40 10.63 20.23
N ASP A 323 29.27 11.30 19.98
CA ASP A 323 29.16 12.38 18.99
C ASP A 323 29.26 13.77 19.65
N PRO A 324 30.32 14.55 19.37
CA PRO A 324 30.52 15.86 20.00
C PRO A 324 29.45 16.88 19.63
N ILE A 325 28.81 16.75 18.45
CA ILE A 325 27.73 17.65 18.03
C ILE A 325 26.48 17.36 18.86
N VAL A 326 26.15 16.08 19.04
CA VAL A 326 25.00 15.65 19.85
C VAL A 326 25.20 16.03 21.31
N ALA A 327 26.40 15.79 21.86
CA ALA A 327 26.76 16.21 23.22
C ALA A 327 26.57 17.72 23.43
N ALA A 328 27.00 18.54 22.47
CA ALA A 328 26.87 20.00 22.52
C ALA A 328 25.39 20.45 22.52
N ILE A 329 24.55 19.83 21.69
CA ILE A 329 23.10 20.09 21.67
C ILE A 329 22.47 19.78 23.03
N HIS A 330 22.83 18.63 23.62
CA HIS A 330 22.30 18.19 24.91
C HIS A 330 22.74 19.10 26.06
N LYS A 331 23.96 19.62 26.01
CA LYS A 331 24.49 20.57 27.00
C LYS A 331 23.86 21.96 26.88
N ASN A 332 23.47 22.39 25.68
CA ASN A 332 22.90 23.72 25.44
C ASN A 332 21.44 23.86 25.91
N ALA A 333 20.71 22.75 26.02
CA ALA A 333 19.30 22.77 26.39
C ALA A 333 19.08 23.20 27.85
N GLU A 334 18.06 24.02 28.10
CA GLU A 334 17.69 24.42 29.47
C GLU A 334 17.32 23.19 30.32
N VAL A 335 17.96 23.07 31.48
CA VAL A 335 17.70 22.01 32.46
C VAL A 335 16.68 22.50 33.47
N PHE A 336 15.61 21.75 33.65
CA PHE A 336 14.55 22.04 34.62
C PHE A 336 14.72 21.21 35.90
N ASP A 337 13.96 21.57 36.94
CA ASP A 337 13.92 20.82 38.20
C ASP A 337 13.60 19.33 37.92
N PRO A 338 14.50 18.39 38.27
CA PRO A 338 14.27 16.96 38.13
C PRO A 338 12.98 16.47 38.81
N LYS A 339 12.57 17.12 39.91
CA LYS A 339 11.33 16.76 40.62
C LYS A 339 10.10 17.11 39.78
N ALA A 340 10.11 18.25 39.09
CA ALA A 340 9.03 18.66 38.18
C ALA A 340 8.98 17.76 36.92
N GLU A 341 10.13 17.49 36.30
CA GLU A 341 10.23 16.60 35.12
C GLU A 341 9.80 15.14 35.43
N TYR A 342 9.99 14.69 36.68
CA TYR A 342 9.51 13.36 37.10
C TYR A 342 7.99 13.24 37.01
N ALA A 343 7.22 14.27 37.37
CA ALA A 343 5.76 14.24 37.19
C ALA A 343 5.37 14.16 35.71
N PHE A 344 6.08 14.89 34.84
CA PHE A 344 5.87 14.83 33.38
C PHE A 344 6.27 13.49 32.76
N SER A 345 7.17 12.72 33.39
CA SER A 345 7.52 11.38 32.91
C SER A 345 6.32 10.43 32.87
N TYR A 346 5.41 10.53 33.84
CA TYR A 346 4.18 9.73 33.84
C TYR A 346 3.21 10.15 32.74
N LEU A 347 3.10 11.46 32.52
CA LEU A 347 2.27 12.02 31.48
C LEU A 347 2.80 11.63 30.09
N GLN A 348 4.11 11.64 29.91
CA GLN A 348 4.78 11.19 28.68
C GLN A 348 4.55 9.70 28.42
N VAL A 349 4.69 8.84 29.43
CA VAL A 349 4.39 7.41 29.26
C VAL A 349 2.93 7.19 28.88
N PHE A 350 2.01 7.94 29.50
CA PHE A 350 0.59 7.89 29.15
C PHE A 350 0.32 8.35 27.71
N SER A 351 0.90 9.47 27.27
CA SER A 351 0.76 9.93 25.88
C SER A 351 1.37 8.95 24.89
N ALA A 352 2.54 8.38 25.17
CA ALA A 352 3.18 7.37 24.34
C ALA A 352 2.30 6.12 24.16
N ILE A 353 1.63 5.67 25.23
CA ILE A 353 0.64 4.58 25.17
C ILE A 353 -0.52 4.92 24.23
N CYS A 354 -1.06 6.13 24.33
CA CYS A 354 -2.15 6.55 23.44
C CYS A 354 -1.69 6.68 21.98
N VAL A 355 -0.49 7.22 21.75
CA VAL A 355 0.09 7.37 20.41
C VAL A 355 0.36 6.01 19.78
N ILE A 356 0.96 5.05 20.49
CA ILE A 356 1.21 3.71 19.93
C ILE A 356 -0.09 2.95 19.65
N PHE A 357 -1.13 3.15 20.46
CA PHE A 357 -2.44 2.58 20.18
C PHE A 357 -3.03 3.15 18.86
N ALA A 358 -2.98 4.47 18.69
CA ALA A 358 -3.42 5.12 17.46
C ALA A 358 -2.55 4.74 16.25
N HIS A 359 -1.24 4.57 16.46
CA HIS A 359 -0.28 4.07 15.47
C HIS A 359 -0.69 2.68 14.98
N GLY A 360 -0.89 1.72 15.88
CA GLY A 360 -1.33 0.37 15.53
C GLY A 360 -2.65 0.36 14.75
N ALA A 361 -3.59 1.25 15.08
CA ALA A 361 -4.85 1.40 14.36
C ALA A 361 -4.68 1.95 12.93
N GLY A 362 -3.78 2.92 12.73
CA GLY A 362 -3.54 3.55 11.43
C GLY A 362 -2.68 2.70 10.51
N GLU A 363 -1.50 2.34 10.99
CA GLU A 363 -0.38 1.79 10.21
C GLU A 363 -0.63 0.34 9.78
N VAL A 364 -1.41 -0.43 10.54
CA VAL A 364 -1.77 -1.80 10.15
C VAL A 364 -2.49 -1.85 8.79
N GLY A 365 -3.18 -0.76 8.43
CA GLY A 365 -3.86 -0.62 7.15
C GLY A 365 -2.92 -0.67 5.93
N TYR A 366 -1.63 -0.38 6.12
CA TYR A 366 -0.64 -0.29 5.03
C TYR A 366 -0.24 -1.67 4.53
N MET A 367 -0.34 -2.68 5.40
CA MET A 367 -0.14 -4.09 5.08
C MET A 367 -1.48 -4.79 4.83
N ALA A 368 -2.45 -4.53 5.70
CA ALA A 368 -3.74 -5.20 5.65
C ALA A 368 -4.59 -4.77 4.45
N GLY A 369 -4.46 -3.53 3.97
CA GLY A 369 -5.16 -3.04 2.78
C GLY A 369 -4.75 -3.77 1.49
N PRO A 370 -3.45 -3.77 1.14
CA PRO A 370 -2.94 -4.55 0.01
C PRO A 370 -3.23 -6.05 0.13
N LEU A 371 -3.02 -6.65 1.30
CA LEU A 371 -3.31 -8.09 1.49
C LEU A 371 -4.80 -8.42 1.38
N ALA A 372 -5.68 -7.56 1.91
CA ALA A 372 -7.11 -7.75 1.73
C ALA A 372 -7.53 -7.60 0.27
N THR A 373 -6.93 -6.67 -0.47
CA THR A 373 -7.15 -6.54 -1.92
C THR A 373 -6.78 -7.83 -2.64
N ILE A 374 -5.61 -8.40 -2.35
CA ILE A 374 -5.16 -9.68 -2.93
C ILE A 374 -6.13 -10.81 -2.57
N TRP A 375 -6.56 -10.88 -1.31
CA TRP A 375 -7.50 -11.90 -0.83
C TRP A 375 -8.84 -11.84 -1.56
N PHE A 376 -9.48 -10.67 -1.63
CA PHE A 376 -10.77 -10.53 -2.29
C PHE A 376 -10.67 -10.71 -3.80
N THR A 377 -9.56 -10.31 -4.41
CA THR A 377 -9.32 -10.56 -5.83
C THR A 377 -9.32 -12.06 -6.12
N VAL A 378 -8.51 -12.84 -5.41
CA VAL A 378 -8.41 -14.29 -5.63
C VAL A 378 -9.69 -15.04 -5.26
N LYS A 379 -10.39 -14.56 -4.22
CA LYS A 379 -11.62 -15.18 -3.74
C LYS A 379 -12.83 -14.88 -4.64
N ASP A 380 -13.04 -13.62 -5.00
CA ASP A 380 -14.27 -13.17 -5.65
C ASP A 380 -14.08 -12.88 -7.15
N GLY A 381 -12.83 -12.86 -7.65
CA GLY A 381 -12.53 -12.56 -9.06
C GLY A 381 -12.68 -11.09 -9.44
N THR A 382 -12.88 -10.19 -8.46
CA THR A 382 -13.20 -8.78 -8.70
C THR A 382 -12.43 -7.84 -7.78
N LEU A 383 -12.20 -6.61 -8.23
CA LEU A 383 -11.57 -5.54 -7.45
C LEU A 383 -12.62 -4.63 -6.81
N TYR A 384 -12.44 -4.33 -5.53
CA TYR A 384 -13.31 -3.42 -4.79
C TYR A 384 -12.59 -2.12 -4.45
N SER A 385 -13.27 -0.98 -4.62
CA SER A 385 -12.75 0.34 -4.26
C SER A 385 -12.71 0.60 -2.75
N LYS A 386 -13.50 -0.15 -1.97
CA LYS A 386 -13.51 -0.09 -0.50
C LYS A 386 -13.40 -1.50 0.04
N VAL A 387 -12.24 -1.82 0.57
CA VAL A 387 -11.95 -3.13 1.15
C VAL A 387 -11.95 -3.03 2.68
N GLN A 388 -12.52 -4.02 3.36
CA GLN A 388 -12.37 -4.22 4.80
C GLN A 388 -11.62 -5.54 5.04
N ALA A 389 -10.44 -5.45 5.65
CA ALA A 389 -9.63 -6.64 5.90
C ALA A 389 -10.31 -7.60 6.91
N PRO A 390 -10.40 -8.91 6.59
CA PRO A 390 -10.67 -9.96 7.57
C PRO A 390 -9.71 -9.92 8.77
N ILE A 391 -10.17 -10.41 9.93
CA ILE A 391 -9.40 -10.35 11.19
C ILE A 391 -8.05 -11.06 11.08
N TRP A 392 -7.96 -12.19 10.37
CA TRP A 392 -6.71 -12.92 10.21
C TRP A 392 -5.63 -12.12 9.46
N ILE A 393 -6.02 -11.29 8.48
CA ILE A 393 -5.11 -10.38 7.74
C ILE A 393 -4.53 -9.33 8.70
N ILE A 394 -5.38 -8.80 9.58
CA ILE A 394 -4.98 -7.82 10.59
C ILE A 394 -4.03 -8.45 11.60
N ILE A 395 -4.30 -9.69 12.05
CA ILE A 395 -3.41 -10.41 12.97
C ILE A 395 -2.01 -10.57 12.37
N ILE A 396 -1.91 -11.03 11.12
CA ILE A 396 -0.60 -11.18 10.44
C ILE A 396 0.13 -9.83 10.36
N SER A 397 -0.60 -8.78 9.98
CA SER A 397 -0.05 -7.43 9.84
C SER A 397 0.43 -6.86 11.19
N ALA A 398 -0.36 -7.04 12.26
CA ALA A 398 -0.04 -6.58 13.60
C ALA A 398 1.11 -7.37 14.23
N LEU A 399 1.20 -8.68 13.99
CA LEU A 399 2.36 -9.49 14.40
C LEU A 399 3.65 -9.01 13.72
N GLY A 400 3.58 -8.66 12.43
CA GLY A 400 4.70 -8.05 11.71
C GLY A 400 5.21 -6.79 12.42
N LEU A 401 4.31 -5.83 12.70
CA LEU A 401 4.65 -4.58 13.42
C LEU A 401 5.39 -4.85 14.74
N VAL A 402 4.79 -5.68 15.60
CA VAL A 402 5.32 -5.96 16.93
C VAL A 402 6.69 -6.66 16.87
N ILE A 403 6.86 -7.63 15.96
CA ILE A 403 8.14 -8.34 15.81
C ILE A 403 9.21 -7.42 15.23
N GLY A 404 8.86 -6.56 14.26
CA GLY A 404 9.75 -5.54 13.68
C GLY A 404 10.34 -4.63 14.74
N LEU A 405 9.48 -4.10 15.59
CA LEU A 405 9.89 -3.31 16.74
C LEU A 405 10.84 -4.08 17.66
N ALA A 406 10.40 -5.25 18.13
CA ALA A 406 11.12 -5.99 19.16
C ALA A 406 12.53 -6.40 18.72
N THR A 407 12.72 -6.62 17.42
CA THR A 407 13.99 -7.09 16.86
C THR A 407 14.90 -5.97 16.37
N TYR A 408 14.34 -4.90 15.77
CA TYR A 408 15.14 -3.92 15.04
C TYR A 408 14.75 -2.44 15.25
N GLY A 409 13.76 -2.16 16.09
CA GLY A 409 13.30 -0.79 16.37
C GLY A 409 14.31 0.12 17.10
N TYR A 410 15.35 -0.46 17.70
CA TYR A 410 16.32 0.25 18.54
C TYR A 410 17.14 1.31 17.78
N ASN A 411 17.49 1.04 16.52
CA ASN A 411 18.30 1.94 15.68
C ASN A 411 17.60 3.27 15.43
N VAL A 412 16.34 3.23 15.00
CA VAL A 412 15.59 4.45 14.71
C VAL A 412 15.15 5.14 16.01
N THR A 413 14.81 4.37 17.04
CA THR A 413 14.52 4.92 18.38
C THR A 413 15.70 5.73 18.91
N ARG A 414 16.93 5.25 18.67
CA ARG A 414 18.15 5.97 18.99
C ARG A 414 18.29 7.27 18.23
N ALA A 415 18.18 7.22 16.91
CA ALA A 415 18.29 8.42 16.10
C ALA A 415 17.25 9.50 16.43
N VAL A 416 15.98 9.13 16.56
CA VAL A 416 14.89 10.05 16.89
C VAL A 416 14.99 10.56 18.33
N GLY A 417 15.38 9.69 19.27
CA GLY A 417 15.42 9.99 20.69
C GLY A 417 16.59 10.85 21.15
N THR A 418 17.75 10.76 20.47
CA THR A 418 18.98 11.41 20.96
C THR A 418 19.70 12.29 19.93
N ARG A 419 19.66 11.98 18.63
CA ARG A 419 20.50 12.68 17.63
C ARG A 419 19.94 14.01 17.13
N MET A 420 18.62 14.21 17.23
CA MET A 420 17.94 15.35 16.60
C MET A 420 17.89 16.60 17.49
N ALA A 421 17.44 16.45 18.73
CA ALA A 421 17.36 17.49 19.75
C ALA A 421 17.37 16.87 21.15
N LYS A 422 17.63 17.67 22.19
CA LYS A 422 17.53 17.19 23.57
C LYS A 422 16.07 16.93 23.95
N LEU A 423 15.76 15.68 24.27
CA LEU A 423 14.45 15.31 24.79
C LEU A 423 14.49 15.20 26.32
N SER A 424 13.59 15.91 26.98
CA SER A 424 13.22 15.74 28.38
C SER A 424 11.76 15.28 28.45
N PRO A 425 11.27 14.74 29.58
CA PRO A 425 9.92 14.24 29.68
C PRO A 425 8.84 15.23 29.20
N THR A 426 8.97 16.49 29.61
CA THR A 426 8.04 17.56 29.20
C THR A 426 8.11 17.86 27.70
N ARG A 427 9.34 17.90 27.13
CA ARG A 427 9.56 18.11 25.69
C ARG A 427 8.95 16.96 24.88
N GLY A 428 9.23 15.71 25.27
CA GLY A 428 8.69 14.54 24.60
C GLY A 428 7.16 14.49 24.63
N PHE A 429 6.54 14.77 25.80
CA PHE A 429 5.08 14.89 25.91
C PHE A 429 4.51 15.92 24.93
N ALA A 430 5.12 17.11 24.84
CA ALA A 430 4.67 18.16 23.93
C ALA A 430 4.80 17.75 22.45
N ALA A 431 5.86 17.02 22.07
CA ALA A 431 6.03 16.48 20.71
C ALA A 431 4.96 15.43 20.37
N GLU A 432 4.74 14.47 21.28
CA GLU A 432 3.78 13.38 21.11
C GLU A 432 2.34 13.91 21.00
N LEU A 433 1.93 14.80 21.91
CA LEU A 433 0.58 15.39 21.89
C LEU A 433 0.34 16.20 20.62
N SER A 434 1.30 17.01 20.19
CA SER A 434 1.20 17.80 18.96
C SER A 434 1.08 16.92 17.72
N THR A 435 1.86 15.84 17.68
CA THR A 435 1.82 14.84 16.62
C THR A 435 0.43 14.19 16.54
N ALA A 436 -0.12 13.79 17.68
CA ALA A 436 -1.46 13.23 17.76
C ALA A 436 -2.54 14.21 17.26
N ILE A 437 -2.46 15.49 17.64
CA ILE A 437 -3.39 16.54 17.19
C ILE A 437 -3.34 16.69 15.67
N VAL A 438 -2.15 16.85 15.09
CA VAL A 438 -2.01 17.11 13.64
C VAL A 438 -2.43 15.90 12.81
N ILE A 439 -2.01 14.69 13.22
CA ILE A 439 -2.43 13.45 12.55
C ILE A 439 -3.96 13.29 12.62
N MET A 440 -4.57 13.56 13.77
CA MET A 440 -6.03 13.50 13.92
C MET A 440 -6.73 14.47 12.97
N VAL A 441 -6.28 15.73 12.90
CA VAL A 441 -6.87 16.75 12.01
C VAL A 441 -6.72 16.33 10.54
N ALA A 442 -5.53 15.89 10.12
CA ALA A 442 -5.32 15.44 8.76
C ALA A 442 -6.16 14.19 8.42
N ALA A 443 -6.31 13.27 9.36
CA ALA A 443 -7.16 12.11 9.21
C ALA A 443 -8.63 12.51 8.99
N GLN A 444 -9.16 13.55 9.67
CA GLN A 444 -10.54 14.01 9.42
C GLN A 444 -10.77 14.36 7.95
N TYR A 445 -9.78 14.98 7.33
CA TYR A 445 -9.79 15.33 5.90
C TYR A 445 -9.47 14.17 4.95
N GLY A 446 -9.21 12.97 5.48
CA GLY A 446 -8.87 11.79 4.68
C GLY A 446 -7.48 11.86 4.05
N LEU A 447 -6.60 12.67 4.62
CA LEU A 447 -5.22 12.85 4.15
C LEU A 447 -4.30 11.90 4.92
N PRO A 448 -3.78 10.82 4.30
CA PRO A 448 -2.78 9.97 4.92
C PRO A 448 -1.48 10.75 5.17
N THR A 449 -1.24 11.12 6.43
CA THR A 449 -0.03 11.80 6.89
C THR A 449 0.98 10.83 7.46
N SER A 450 2.26 11.16 7.31
CA SER A 450 3.36 10.43 7.92
C SER A 450 3.52 10.75 9.41
N SER A 451 3.44 9.72 10.27
CA SER A 451 3.75 9.83 11.69
C SER A 451 5.21 10.24 11.92
N SER A 452 6.14 9.65 11.16
CA SER A 452 7.59 9.94 11.19
C SER A 452 7.91 11.39 10.91
N GLN A 453 7.25 12.01 9.94
CA GLN A 453 7.48 13.41 9.63
C GLN A 453 6.87 14.33 10.69
N CYS A 454 5.66 14.03 11.17
CA CYS A 454 5.01 14.84 12.21
C CYS A 454 5.84 14.89 13.49
N ILE A 455 6.27 13.72 14.01
CA ILE A 455 7.07 13.68 15.24
C ILE A 455 8.43 14.37 15.06
N THR A 456 9.08 14.19 13.90
CA THR A 456 10.31 14.89 13.54
C THR A 456 10.09 16.41 13.56
N GLY A 457 9.01 16.89 12.97
CA GLY A 457 8.62 18.30 13.01
C GLY A 457 8.41 18.82 14.43
N GLY A 458 7.74 18.03 15.28
CA GLY A 458 7.57 18.32 16.71
C GLY A 458 8.91 18.46 17.44
N ILE A 459 9.80 17.49 17.29
CA ILE A 459 11.13 17.48 17.92
C ILE A 459 11.98 18.67 17.45
N VAL A 460 11.98 18.97 16.14
CA VAL A 460 12.69 20.13 15.58
C VAL A 460 12.13 21.44 16.15
N GLY A 461 10.81 21.58 16.25
CA GLY A 461 10.18 22.74 16.87
C GLY A 461 10.69 22.97 18.30
N LEU A 462 10.71 21.93 19.12
CA LEU A 462 11.24 21.99 20.49
C LEU A 462 12.73 22.33 20.54
N GLY A 463 13.53 21.80 19.63
CA GLY A 463 14.95 22.14 19.53
C GLY A 463 15.17 23.61 19.15
N MET A 464 14.34 24.17 18.26
CA MET A 464 14.44 25.58 17.87
C MET A 464 14.19 26.55 19.02
N ILE A 465 13.45 26.14 20.05
CA ILE A 465 13.21 26.93 21.27
C ILE A 465 14.48 27.11 22.11
N GLU A 466 15.47 26.21 21.97
CA GLU A 466 16.79 26.31 22.61
C GLU A 466 17.80 27.09 21.74
N GLY A 467 17.34 27.71 20.66
CA GLY A 467 18.16 28.49 19.72
C GLY A 467 18.67 27.70 18.52
N LYS A 468 19.53 28.33 17.72
CA LYS A 468 20.06 27.75 16.45
C LYS A 468 20.86 26.47 16.66
N THR A 469 21.45 26.30 17.85
CA THR A 469 22.25 25.15 18.28
C THR A 469 21.44 24.07 18.99
N GLY A 470 20.11 24.22 19.10
CA GLY A 470 19.24 23.22 19.71
C GLY A 470 18.80 22.08 18.78
N VAL A 471 19.15 22.15 17.49
CA VAL A 471 18.79 21.16 16.46
C VAL A 471 20.02 20.72 15.69
N ASN A 472 20.12 19.42 15.42
CA ASN A 472 21.10 18.88 14.49
C ASN A 472 20.63 19.07 13.03
N TRP A 473 20.99 20.19 12.42
CA TRP A 473 20.56 20.55 11.05
C TRP A 473 21.06 19.60 9.97
N MET A 474 22.27 19.07 10.10
CA MET A 474 22.82 18.11 9.14
C MET A 474 22.05 16.79 9.20
N PHE A 475 21.73 16.32 10.41
CA PHE A 475 20.91 15.15 10.59
C PHE A 475 19.50 15.36 10.02
N LEU A 476 18.87 16.51 10.32
CA LEU A 476 17.56 16.86 9.76
C LEU A 476 17.56 16.87 8.22
N LEU A 477 18.61 17.44 7.59
CA LEU A 477 18.73 17.44 6.14
C LEU A 477 18.84 16.02 5.56
N ARG A 478 19.58 15.13 6.22
CA ARG A 478 19.66 13.71 5.84
C ARG A 478 18.31 13.01 5.97
N THR A 479 17.57 13.28 7.04
CA THR A 479 16.21 12.74 7.25
C THR A 479 15.24 13.27 6.18
N PHE A 480 15.29 14.56 5.86
CA PHE A 480 14.46 15.13 4.80
C PHE A 480 14.80 14.53 3.42
N ALA A 481 16.09 14.40 3.11
CA ALA A 481 16.55 13.77 1.87
C ALA A 481 16.10 12.30 1.79
N SER A 482 16.09 11.56 2.90
CA SER A 482 15.61 10.17 2.92
C SER A 482 14.11 10.06 2.65
N TRP A 483 13.30 11.04 3.07
CA TRP A 483 11.86 11.05 2.75
C TRP A 483 11.61 11.21 1.25
N VAL A 484 12.33 12.12 0.59
CA VAL A 484 12.24 12.31 -0.86
C VAL A 484 12.76 11.07 -1.60
N ALA A 485 13.91 10.56 -1.17
CA ALA A 485 14.50 9.35 -1.73
C ALA A 485 13.57 8.14 -1.57
N THR A 486 12.83 8.03 -0.47
CA THR A 486 11.87 6.95 -0.22
C THR A 486 10.84 6.85 -1.34
N VAL A 487 10.18 7.98 -1.68
CA VAL A 487 9.16 7.98 -2.72
C VAL A 487 9.77 7.60 -4.08
N VAL A 488 10.91 8.19 -4.43
CA VAL A 488 11.56 7.98 -5.73
C VAL A 488 12.09 6.54 -5.87
N VAL A 489 12.88 6.08 -4.91
CA VAL A 489 13.51 4.75 -4.96
C VAL A 489 12.45 3.67 -4.94
N VAL A 490 11.46 3.76 -4.04
CA VAL A 490 10.41 2.74 -3.95
C VAL A 490 9.54 2.75 -5.20
N ALA A 491 9.12 3.91 -5.72
CA ALA A 491 8.34 3.98 -6.95
C ALA A 491 9.08 3.37 -8.15
N LEU A 492 10.36 3.72 -8.34
CA LEU A 492 11.17 3.23 -9.47
C LEU A 492 11.49 1.74 -9.36
N THR A 493 11.82 1.26 -8.16
CA THR A 493 12.14 -0.17 -7.95
C THR A 493 10.89 -1.03 -8.06
N THR A 494 9.75 -0.60 -7.51
CA THR A 494 8.46 -1.28 -7.74
C THR A 494 8.08 -1.26 -9.21
N ALA A 495 8.22 -0.13 -9.90
CA ALA A 495 7.97 -0.04 -11.34
C ALA A 495 8.85 -1.02 -12.14
N ALA A 496 10.14 -1.09 -11.85
CA ALA A 496 11.06 -1.99 -12.54
C ALA A 496 10.73 -3.47 -12.32
N ILE A 497 10.53 -3.89 -11.07
CA ILE A 497 10.20 -5.29 -10.73
C ILE A 497 8.84 -5.67 -11.30
N PHE A 498 7.86 -4.77 -11.23
CA PHE A 498 6.54 -5.00 -11.80
C PHE A 498 6.58 -5.10 -13.33
N ALA A 499 7.31 -4.23 -14.01
CA ALA A 499 7.53 -4.30 -15.45
C ALA A 499 8.18 -5.63 -15.86
N MET A 500 9.17 -6.09 -15.09
CA MET A 500 9.82 -7.38 -15.32
C MET A 500 8.84 -8.56 -15.20
N GLY A 501 7.84 -8.47 -14.32
CA GLY A 501 6.83 -9.52 -14.15
C GLY A 501 5.75 -9.49 -15.23
N VAL A 502 5.12 -8.32 -15.45
CA VAL A 502 3.98 -8.19 -16.37
C VAL A 502 4.39 -8.25 -17.84
N PHE A 503 5.54 -7.66 -18.19
CA PHE A 503 6.05 -7.67 -19.56
C PHE A 503 7.10 -8.76 -19.80
N ALA A 504 7.19 -9.77 -18.91
CA ALA A 504 8.05 -10.91 -19.12
C ALA A 504 7.59 -11.69 -20.38
N PRO A 505 8.50 -12.15 -21.24
CA PRO A 505 8.13 -12.99 -22.37
C PRO A 505 7.57 -14.32 -21.86
N SER A 506 6.26 -14.53 -21.98
CA SER A 506 5.62 -15.79 -21.57
C SER A 506 5.49 -16.76 -22.74
N ILE A 507 6.02 -17.97 -22.56
CA ILE A 507 5.99 -19.04 -23.57
C ILE A 507 4.53 -19.43 -23.87
N SER A 508 3.67 -19.45 -22.84
CA SER A 508 2.27 -19.86 -22.95
C SER A 508 1.41 -18.84 -23.71
N CYS A 509 1.55 -17.53 -23.44
CA CYS A 509 0.80 -16.50 -24.17
C CYS A 509 1.27 -16.44 -25.62
N ASN A 510 2.60 -16.47 -25.87
CA ASN A 510 3.12 -16.54 -27.24
C ASN A 510 2.59 -17.76 -28.00
N LYS A 511 2.49 -18.91 -27.34
CA LYS A 511 1.91 -20.13 -27.94
C LYS A 511 0.41 -19.96 -28.23
N GLN A 512 -0.38 -19.41 -27.31
CA GLN A 512 -1.81 -19.19 -27.55
C GLN A 512 -2.07 -18.12 -28.61
N LEU A 513 -1.33 -17.01 -28.58
CA LEU A 513 -1.40 -15.96 -29.59
C LEU A 513 -1.02 -16.52 -30.96
N TYR A 514 0.06 -17.29 -31.05
CA TYR A 514 0.46 -17.97 -32.28
C TYR A 514 -0.60 -18.96 -32.77
N LEU A 515 -1.22 -19.75 -31.87
CA LEU A 515 -2.31 -20.66 -32.22
C LEU A 515 -3.54 -19.92 -32.72
N TYR A 516 -3.94 -18.83 -32.06
CA TYR A 516 -5.06 -18.00 -32.48
C TYR A 516 -4.81 -17.35 -33.83
N GLU A 517 -3.63 -16.75 -34.00
CA GLU A 517 -3.21 -16.08 -35.22
C GLU A 517 -3.15 -17.05 -36.41
N ARG A 518 -2.56 -18.23 -36.18
CA ARG A 518 -2.55 -19.31 -37.16
C ARG A 518 -3.96 -19.80 -37.48
N TYR A 519 -4.82 -19.98 -36.49
CA TYR A 519 -6.20 -20.38 -36.70
C TYR A 519 -6.96 -19.35 -37.56
N THR A 520 -6.83 -18.06 -37.28
CA THR A 520 -7.46 -16.99 -38.07
C THR A 520 -6.96 -16.97 -39.51
N ILE A 521 -5.66 -17.12 -39.74
CA ILE A 521 -5.07 -17.18 -41.08
C ILE A 521 -5.53 -18.43 -41.83
N GLU A 522 -5.50 -19.61 -41.19
CA GLU A 522 -5.96 -20.87 -41.78
C GLU A 522 -7.45 -20.80 -42.17
N GLN A 523 -8.29 -20.22 -41.30
CA GLN A 523 -9.72 -20.00 -41.62
C GLN A 523 -9.91 -19.05 -42.80
N GLY A 524 -9.17 -17.93 -42.82
CA GLY A 524 -9.18 -17.01 -43.96
C GLY A 524 -8.78 -17.70 -45.25
N GLN A 525 -7.70 -18.51 -45.23
CA GLN A 525 -7.21 -19.28 -46.38
C GLN A 525 -8.22 -20.32 -46.85
N SER A 526 -8.90 -21.01 -45.94
CA SER A 526 -9.98 -21.94 -46.27
C SER A 526 -11.11 -21.22 -46.99
N ILE A 527 -11.60 -20.09 -46.46
CA ILE A 527 -12.64 -19.26 -47.07
C ILE A 527 -12.23 -18.84 -48.48
N ALA A 528 -11.01 -18.32 -48.64
CA ALA A 528 -10.51 -17.87 -49.94
C ALA A 528 -10.39 -19.04 -50.94
N LYS A 529 -9.98 -20.23 -50.48
CA LYS A 529 -9.88 -21.43 -51.31
C LYS A 529 -11.25 -21.91 -51.79
N ASP A 530 -12.26 -21.90 -50.93
CA ASP A 530 -13.62 -22.31 -51.26
C ASP A 530 -14.31 -21.32 -52.24
N VAL A 531 -14.07 -20.02 -52.04
CA VAL A 531 -14.50 -19.01 -53.00
C VAL A 531 -13.80 -19.18 -54.34
N LEU A 532 -12.47 -19.38 -54.33
CA LEU A 532 -11.69 -19.50 -55.56
C LEU A 532 -12.04 -20.76 -56.34
N SER A 533 -12.29 -21.88 -55.66
CA SER A 533 -12.75 -23.12 -56.30
C SER A 533 -14.09 -22.91 -57.00
N THR A 534 -15.02 -22.21 -56.33
CA THR A 534 -16.32 -21.82 -56.88
C THR A 534 -16.16 -20.90 -58.10
N LEU A 535 -15.32 -19.86 -58.01
CA LEU A 535 -15.04 -18.94 -59.12
C LEU A 535 -14.37 -19.64 -60.31
N ASN A 536 -13.46 -20.58 -60.06
CA ASN A 536 -12.81 -21.37 -61.11
C ASN A 536 -13.80 -22.29 -61.84
N ALA A 537 -14.79 -22.84 -61.13
CA ALA A 537 -15.88 -23.56 -61.78
C ALA A 537 -16.64 -22.63 -62.74
N TYR A 538 -17.01 -21.42 -62.30
CA TYR A 538 -17.64 -20.41 -63.15
C TYR A 538 -16.78 -19.95 -64.33
N LYS A 539 -15.47 -19.81 -64.13
CA LYS A 539 -14.52 -19.49 -65.21
C LYS A 539 -14.55 -20.55 -66.31
N THR A 540 -14.65 -21.82 -65.93
CA THR A 540 -14.76 -22.93 -66.90
C THR A 540 -16.05 -22.82 -67.72
N PHE A 541 -17.18 -22.50 -67.09
CA PHE A 541 -18.44 -22.19 -67.81
C PHE A 541 -18.33 -20.94 -68.68
N ALA A 542 -17.55 -19.95 -68.28
CA ALA A 542 -17.41 -18.70 -69.03
C ALA A 542 -16.47 -18.79 -70.24
N TYR A 543 -15.56 -19.78 -70.27
CA TYR A 543 -14.79 -20.09 -71.47
C TYR A 543 -15.54 -21.00 -72.44
N GLN A 544 -16.38 -21.89 -71.93
CA GLN A 544 -17.26 -22.73 -72.73
C GLN A 544 -18.54 -21.96 -73.02
N ASN A 545 -18.53 -21.17 -74.10
CA ASN A 545 -19.57 -20.26 -74.60
C ASN A 545 -21.02 -20.82 -74.78
N THR A 546 -21.37 -21.96 -74.17
CA THR A 546 -22.45 -22.84 -74.64
C THR A 546 -23.42 -23.36 -73.57
N THR A 547 -23.27 -23.03 -72.28
CA THR A 547 -24.15 -23.59 -71.21
C THR A 547 -25.14 -22.58 -70.59
N LEU A 548 -24.94 -21.27 -70.81
CA LEU A 548 -25.89 -20.21 -70.42
C LEU A 548 -26.38 -19.48 -71.67
N PRO A 549 -27.36 -20.06 -72.42
CA PRO A 549 -27.72 -19.65 -73.78
C PRO A 549 -28.35 -18.24 -73.90
N ASN A 550 -28.59 -17.53 -72.79
CA ASN A 550 -29.35 -16.26 -72.77
C ASN A 550 -28.51 -15.02 -72.38
N LEU A 551 -27.19 -15.11 -72.20
CA LEU A 551 -26.37 -13.92 -71.93
C LEU A 551 -25.79 -13.31 -73.22
N ASN A 552 -26.03 -12.01 -73.39
CA ASN A 552 -25.39 -11.20 -74.42
C ASN A 552 -23.85 -11.19 -74.24
N GLN A 553 -23.11 -11.27 -75.35
CA GLN A 553 -21.65 -11.22 -75.44
C GLN A 553 -20.99 -10.12 -74.59
N THR A 554 -21.61 -8.94 -74.50
CA THR A 554 -21.08 -7.82 -73.69
C THR A 554 -21.09 -8.14 -72.19
N LYS A 555 -22.15 -8.82 -71.72
CA LYS A 555 -22.28 -9.24 -70.32
C LYS A 555 -21.32 -10.39 -69.99
N TRP A 556 -21.08 -11.30 -70.95
CA TRP A 556 -20.07 -12.34 -70.83
C TRP A 556 -18.65 -11.80 -70.63
N GLN A 557 -18.26 -10.81 -71.43
CA GLN A 557 -16.95 -10.17 -71.31
C GLN A 557 -16.77 -9.44 -69.98
N ALA A 558 -17.82 -8.76 -69.51
CA ALA A 558 -17.82 -8.11 -68.20
C ALA A 558 -17.65 -9.13 -67.06
N MET A 559 -18.35 -10.27 -67.13
CA MET A 559 -18.22 -11.34 -66.14
C MET A 559 -16.83 -11.98 -66.14
N ASN A 560 -16.27 -12.30 -67.31
CA ASN A 560 -14.92 -12.84 -67.43
C ASN A 560 -13.84 -11.89 -66.89
N LYS A 561 -14.00 -10.58 -67.12
CA LYS A 561 -13.09 -9.56 -66.57
C LYS A 561 -13.15 -9.54 -65.04
N SER A 562 -14.34 -9.59 -64.46
CA SER A 562 -14.55 -9.64 -63.01
C SER A 562 -13.95 -10.91 -62.40
N ILE A 563 -14.29 -12.10 -62.93
CA ILE A 563 -13.78 -13.39 -62.43
C ILE A 563 -12.25 -13.43 -62.45
N ASN A 564 -11.60 -12.97 -63.52
CA ASN A 564 -10.14 -12.97 -63.61
C ASN A 564 -9.46 -11.99 -62.64
N ALA A 565 -10.04 -10.81 -62.42
CA ALA A 565 -9.54 -9.87 -61.42
C ALA A 565 -9.60 -10.47 -60.01
N TYR A 566 -10.68 -11.17 -59.66
CA TYR A 566 -10.85 -11.80 -58.36
C TYR A 566 -9.93 -13.02 -58.15
N ILE A 567 -9.76 -13.88 -59.16
CA ILE A 567 -8.82 -15.02 -59.11
C ILE A 567 -7.38 -14.54 -58.89
N SER A 568 -6.97 -13.46 -59.54
CA SER A 568 -5.63 -12.88 -59.38
C SER A 568 -5.39 -12.34 -57.97
N ASN A 569 -6.39 -11.73 -57.34
CA ASN A 569 -6.26 -11.24 -55.96
C ASN A 569 -6.33 -12.37 -54.93
N GLY A 570 -7.20 -13.37 -55.12
CA GLY A 570 -7.33 -14.51 -54.20
C GLY A 570 -6.09 -15.40 -54.16
N THR A 571 -5.39 -15.58 -55.28
CA THR A 571 -4.15 -16.38 -55.35
C THR A 571 -2.97 -15.76 -54.58
N LYS A 572 -2.90 -14.42 -54.51
CA LYS A 572 -1.91 -13.71 -53.66
C LYS A 572 -2.13 -13.98 -52.18
N PHE A 573 -3.37 -14.19 -51.76
CA PHE A 573 -3.72 -14.50 -50.38
C PHE A 573 -3.38 -15.96 -50.01
N LEU A 574 -3.60 -16.90 -50.93
CA LEU A 574 -3.30 -18.34 -50.73
C LEU A 574 -1.80 -18.67 -50.67
N THR A 575 -0.93 -17.76 -51.14
CA THR A 575 0.53 -17.97 -51.16
C THR A 575 1.24 -17.45 -49.92
N TYR A 576 0.49 -16.90 -48.97
CA TYR A 576 1.04 -16.37 -47.72
C TYR A 576 1.62 -17.49 -46.84
N LYS A 577 2.90 -17.37 -46.48
CA LYS A 577 3.58 -18.22 -45.50
C LYS A 577 3.92 -17.39 -44.27
N SER A 578 3.40 -17.79 -43.10
CA SER A 578 3.78 -17.17 -41.83
C SER A 578 5.17 -17.64 -41.40
N TYR A 579 6.06 -16.68 -41.14
CA TYR A 579 7.32 -16.87 -40.42
C TYR A 579 7.40 -15.78 -39.34
N GLY A 580 7.25 -16.16 -38.06
CA GLY A 580 7.30 -15.23 -36.92
C GLY A 580 5.94 -14.80 -36.35
N SER A 581 5.95 -13.96 -35.31
CA SER A 581 4.72 -13.35 -34.75
C SER A 581 4.22 -12.26 -35.70
N LEU A 582 2.97 -12.34 -36.13
CA LEU A 582 2.37 -11.30 -36.95
C LEU A 582 1.74 -10.23 -36.05
N ASN A 583 1.50 -9.08 -36.66
CA ASN A 583 0.82 -7.99 -35.97
C ASN A 583 -0.70 -8.28 -36.01
N PRO A 584 -1.44 -8.14 -34.89
CA PRO A 584 -2.87 -8.45 -34.83
C PRO A 584 -3.72 -7.69 -35.86
N GLN A 585 -3.34 -6.45 -36.17
CA GLN A 585 -4.00 -5.64 -37.20
C GLN A 585 -3.80 -6.25 -38.59
N THR A 586 -2.64 -6.83 -38.87
CA THR A 586 -2.39 -7.56 -40.11
C THR A 586 -3.25 -8.83 -40.18
N THR A 587 -3.32 -9.61 -39.10
CA THR A 587 -4.16 -10.81 -39.01
C THR A 587 -5.64 -10.46 -39.20
N ASN A 588 -6.12 -9.38 -38.59
CA ASN A 588 -7.48 -8.90 -38.77
C ASN A 588 -7.72 -8.40 -40.21
N SER A 589 -6.75 -7.71 -40.82
CA SER A 589 -6.84 -7.28 -42.23
C SER A 589 -6.96 -8.47 -43.18
N TYR A 590 -6.28 -9.58 -42.90
CA TYR A 590 -6.39 -10.82 -43.66
C TYR A 590 -7.79 -11.44 -43.53
N LEU A 591 -8.34 -11.47 -42.31
CA LEU A 591 -9.70 -11.95 -42.07
C LEU A 591 -10.73 -11.04 -42.76
N SER A 592 -10.63 -9.73 -42.61
CA SER A 592 -11.49 -8.75 -43.28
C SER A 592 -11.41 -8.86 -44.80
N ALA A 593 -10.21 -9.08 -45.36
CA ALA A 593 -10.04 -9.32 -46.78
C ALA A 593 -10.72 -10.61 -47.24
N ALA A 594 -10.63 -11.70 -46.46
CA ALA A 594 -11.32 -12.96 -46.76
C ALA A 594 -12.85 -12.83 -46.67
N ILE A 595 -13.35 -12.13 -45.65
CA ILE A 595 -14.80 -11.84 -45.51
C ILE A 595 -15.28 -10.95 -46.65
N THR A 596 -14.52 -9.93 -47.02
CA THR A 596 -14.84 -9.04 -48.15
C THR A 596 -14.85 -9.83 -49.47
N LEU A 597 -13.89 -10.74 -49.65
CA LEU A 597 -13.86 -11.63 -50.80
C LEU A 597 -15.11 -12.52 -50.82
N MET A 598 -15.50 -13.13 -49.69
CA MET A 598 -16.73 -13.91 -49.58
C MET A 598 -17.98 -13.06 -49.86
N ALA A 599 -18.10 -11.89 -49.24
CA ALA A 599 -19.25 -11.01 -49.39
C ALA A 599 -19.42 -10.47 -50.82
N SER A 600 -18.33 -10.20 -51.53
CA SER A 600 -18.36 -9.66 -52.90
C SER A 600 -18.52 -10.73 -53.98
N THR A 601 -18.29 -12.01 -53.67
CA THR A 601 -18.23 -13.09 -54.67
C THR A 601 -19.19 -14.25 -54.40
N SER A 602 -19.79 -14.32 -53.21
CA SER A 602 -20.81 -15.33 -52.92
C SER A 602 -22.05 -15.14 -53.80
N ILE A 603 -22.60 -16.25 -54.28
CA ILE A 603 -23.80 -16.32 -55.13
C ILE A 603 -25.01 -15.63 -54.45
N THR A 604 -24.99 -15.51 -53.13
CA THR A 604 -26.00 -14.86 -52.29
C THR A 604 -26.09 -13.35 -52.48
N THR A 605 -25.00 -12.64 -52.80
CA THR A 605 -24.99 -11.17 -53.02
C THR A 605 -25.03 -10.78 -54.49
N LEU A 606 -24.55 -11.64 -55.39
CA LEU A 606 -24.69 -11.46 -56.85
C LEU A 606 -26.12 -11.68 -57.36
N GLY A 607 -27.05 -11.99 -56.44
CA GLY A 607 -28.48 -12.06 -56.70
C GLY A 607 -28.78 -12.92 -57.91
N GLN A 608 -28.81 -14.24 -57.73
CA GLN A 608 -29.14 -15.20 -58.80
C GLN A 608 -30.38 -14.76 -59.62
N ALA A 609 -31.37 -14.12 -58.98
CA ALA A 609 -32.57 -13.60 -59.63
C ALA A 609 -32.40 -12.27 -60.41
N GLN A 610 -31.45 -11.41 -60.05
CA GLN A 610 -31.18 -10.14 -60.74
C GLN A 610 -30.19 -10.32 -61.90
N THR A 611 -29.24 -11.25 -61.78
CA THR A 611 -28.33 -11.61 -62.87
C THR A 611 -28.96 -12.58 -63.88
N TYR A 612 -29.93 -13.43 -63.45
CA TYR A 612 -30.58 -14.43 -64.31
C TYR A 612 -32.11 -14.49 -64.11
N PRO A 613 -32.88 -13.55 -64.67
CA PRO A 613 -34.34 -13.49 -64.44
C PRO A 613 -35.14 -14.66 -65.06
N THR A 614 -34.54 -15.48 -65.94
CA THR A 614 -35.22 -16.51 -66.75
C THR A 614 -34.56 -17.89 -66.72
N ALA A 615 -33.53 -18.11 -65.89
CA ALA A 615 -32.85 -19.39 -65.83
C ALA A 615 -33.74 -20.46 -65.16
N LYS A 616 -34.07 -21.54 -65.90
CA LYS A 616 -34.81 -22.69 -65.37
C LYS A 616 -33.93 -23.66 -64.58
N VAL A 617 -32.61 -23.58 -64.69
CA VAL A 617 -31.64 -24.59 -64.21
C VAL A 617 -30.53 -23.88 -63.41
N CYS A 618 -30.20 -24.37 -62.21
CA CYS A 618 -29.19 -23.77 -61.32
C CYS A 618 -28.17 -24.82 -60.84
N ASN A 619 -26.98 -24.37 -60.44
CA ASN A 619 -25.99 -25.24 -59.80
C ASN A 619 -26.47 -25.68 -58.41
N ASP A 620 -26.60 -26.99 -58.21
CA ASP A 620 -26.77 -27.59 -56.89
C ASP A 620 -25.38 -27.95 -56.32
N ASN A 621 -24.92 -27.17 -55.34
CA ASN A 621 -23.63 -27.37 -54.69
C ASN A 621 -23.62 -28.58 -53.72
N SER A 622 -24.72 -29.33 -53.58
CA SER A 622 -24.80 -30.49 -52.69
C SER A 622 -24.29 -31.81 -53.28
N THR A 623 -23.92 -31.86 -54.57
CA THR A 623 -23.44 -33.09 -55.22
C THR A 623 -22.14 -32.89 -56.03
N LEU A 624 -21.20 -33.82 -55.89
CA LEU A 624 -19.94 -33.89 -56.66
C LEU A 624 -19.86 -35.24 -57.40
N PRO A 625 -19.59 -35.28 -58.72
CA PRO A 625 -19.38 -34.13 -59.61
C PRO A 625 -20.67 -33.34 -59.87
N MET A 626 -20.53 -32.02 -60.06
CA MET A 626 -21.66 -31.11 -60.29
C MET A 626 -22.46 -31.54 -61.52
N THR A 627 -23.78 -31.70 -61.38
CA THR A 627 -24.69 -32.06 -62.48
C THR A 627 -25.57 -30.86 -62.89
N PHE A 628 -25.62 -30.57 -64.20
CA PHE A 628 -26.14 -29.32 -64.76
C PHE A 628 -27.62 -29.32 -65.18
N ASN A 629 -28.42 -30.28 -64.69
CA ASN A 629 -29.79 -30.50 -65.19
C ASN A 629 -30.90 -30.34 -64.13
N GLN A 630 -30.65 -29.69 -62.98
CA GLN A 630 -31.68 -29.47 -61.95
C GLN A 630 -32.33 -28.09 -61.97
N ALA A 631 -33.65 -28.08 -61.78
CA ALA A 631 -34.44 -26.85 -61.73
C ALA A 631 -33.95 -25.90 -60.62
N CYS A 632 -33.90 -24.61 -60.92
CA CYS A 632 -33.49 -23.58 -59.96
C CYS A 632 -34.32 -23.61 -58.68
N LYS A 633 -33.79 -24.21 -57.62
CA LYS A 633 -34.26 -23.94 -56.27
C LYS A 633 -33.62 -22.63 -55.83
N ALA A 634 -34.43 -21.66 -55.41
CA ALA A 634 -33.94 -20.49 -54.73
C ALA A 634 -32.98 -20.98 -53.62
N PRO A 635 -31.76 -20.40 -53.53
CA PRO A 635 -30.82 -20.85 -52.53
C PRO A 635 -31.51 -20.77 -51.18
N GLN A 636 -31.59 -21.92 -50.48
CA GLN A 636 -31.85 -21.85 -49.05
C GLN A 636 -30.77 -20.90 -48.51
N PRO A 637 -31.13 -19.83 -47.78
CA PRO A 637 -30.14 -18.95 -47.18
C PRO A 637 -29.15 -19.87 -46.47
N MET A 638 -27.85 -19.68 -46.73
CA MET A 638 -26.82 -20.52 -46.13
C MET A 638 -27.21 -20.72 -44.67
N LYS A 639 -27.53 -21.98 -44.29
CA LYS A 639 -27.67 -22.31 -42.88
C LYS A 639 -26.38 -21.79 -42.27
N ALA A 640 -26.54 -20.81 -41.38
CA ALA A 640 -25.45 -20.02 -40.85
C ALA A 640 -24.27 -20.94 -40.58
N ILE A 641 -23.17 -20.73 -41.29
CA ILE A 641 -21.88 -21.41 -41.00
C ILE A 641 -21.47 -21.13 -39.54
N GLY A 642 -22.14 -20.20 -38.86
CA GLY A 642 -22.11 -19.98 -37.42
C GLY A 642 -22.56 -21.17 -36.54
N SER A 643 -23.35 -22.15 -37.00
CA SER A 643 -23.76 -23.25 -36.09
C SER A 643 -22.67 -24.31 -35.89
N THR A 644 -21.70 -24.42 -36.80
CA THR A 644 -20.59 -25.38 -36.69
C THR A 644 -19.32 -24.73 -36.13
N TYR A 645 -19.21 -23.39 -36.21
CA TYR A 645 -17.98 -22.64 -35.85
C TYR A 645 -18.21 -21.41 -34.95
N GLY A 646 -19.42 -21.15 -34.44
CA GLY A 646 -19.67 -20.22 -33.32
C GLY A 646 -19.62 -18.71 -33.60
N PHE A 647 -19.48 -18.26 -34.86
CA PHE A 647 -19.48 -16.82 -35.18
C PHE A 647 -20.85 -16.29 -35.58
N ASN A 648 -21.32 -15.24 -34.87
CA ASN A 648 -22.55 -14.51 -35.15
C ASN A 648 -22.20 -13.14 -35.77
N ILE A 649 -22.55 -12.94 -37.05
CA ILE A 649 -22.09 -11.80 -37.88
C ILE A 649 -23.17 -10.70 -37.93
N THR A 650 -23.80 -10.36 -36.81
CA THR A 650 -24.87 -9.34 -36.78
C THR A 650 -24.43 -7.95 -36.32
N THR A 651 -23.14 -7.74 -36.03
CA THR A 651 -22.61 -6.40 -35.71
C THR A 651 -21.25 -6.18 -36.38
N VAL A 652 -21.28 -5.70 -37.62
CA VAL A 652 -20.21 -4.88 -38.23
C VAL A 652 -20.86 -3.70 -38.92
#